data_AF-A0AAU1HNP0-F1
#
_entry.id   AF-A0AAU1HNP0-F1
#
_cell.length_a   1.000
_cell.length_b   1.000
_cell.length_c   1.000
_cell.angle_alpha   90.00
_cell.angle_beta   90.00
_cell.angle_gamma   90.00
#
_symmetry.space_group_name_H-M   'P 1'
#
loop_
_entity.id
_entity.type
_entity.pdbx_description
1 polymer ?
#
loop_
_entity_poly.entity_id
_entity_poly.type
_entity_poly.pdbx_seq_one_letter_code
_entity_poly.pdbx_strand_id
1 'polypeptide(L)'
;MAVIENTAVGRDRTAAATTGAVAVAAGLALLVVVLAAVDITQGTADVGAAEVWHALTGTAQAGDASVVVASRLPRMIAAVLVGVALGMSGAALQAVSRNVLASPDTLAVNAGSYLSLGVIAVTGTTLPLLASSGAAFVGGLAATAVVLGLSGIGRGTVRLVLAGSALALGLNAVTEALLLLFPQRTEGLYRWGQGGVGQNGFDGVAQMAPVIGVAFAGLLLVARRVDALALGDDAARGLGVPVRGTRITTVVLATLLAAAAVTLAGPIGFVGLCAPALVRPLSRRFRGLSRSRVSLPVTGLVGAALVLGSDVLLRAVVPADLAVEVPTGVVTTVVGGVFLVVMALRTRDTAGADAPDRLRIPGRTAFLTTVVVLGVVLAGVTVGAVLLGDSKLLLGDVVNWAQGHSGRVVTYVLDTRVPRVTAALLAGAALALSGTLVQAVTRNPLAEPGVLGVSGGAGLGAVLLVTSVQAPGSWAIAAAAFGGAAVVSSIVFGLAARGGFGQNRLVLLGVGVSAATAALISLVIVLSDPFDTTRALTWLSGSTYGRTMPDVVPVALVLAVGVAAAVARRKELDLVALDEDTPKLLGLGLTRARLGFLVLAVLLGATAVAAAGTIGFVGLVAPHAARALVGRRHVRVVPVALLLGALLVGLADLAGRTVIAPAQLGAGLMTAVIGTPYFFYLLVRTRR
;
A
#
# COMPACT_ATOMS: atom_id res chain seq x y z
N MET A 1 -21.88 50.28 25.89
CA MET A 1 -22.93 49.28 25.63
C MET A 1 -22.60 48.32 24.47
N ALA A 2 -22.05 48.78 23.34
CA ALA A 2 -21.71 47.92 22.18
C ALA A 2 -20.67 46.79 22.44
N VAL A 3 -19.80 46.91 23.45
CA VAL A 3 -18.81 45.86 23.81
C VAL A 3 -19.46 44.69 24.58
N ILE A 4 -20.57 44.93 25.27
CA ILE A 4 -21.29 43.90 26.05
C ILE A 4 -22.22 43.08 25.13
N GLU A 5 -22.83 43.71 24.13
CA GLU A 5 -23.63 43.00 23.12
C GLU A 5 -22.79 42.03 22.27
N ASN A 6 -21.58 42.44 21.87
CA ASN A 6 -20.71 41.59 21.06
C ASN A 6 -20.18 40.36 21.83
N THR A 7 -20.10 40.44 23.17
CA THR A 7 -19.71 39.29 24.02
C THR A 7 -20.87 38.33 24.29
N ALA A 8 -22.12 38.81 24.35
CA ALA A 8 -23.30 37.96 24.44
C ALA A 8 -23.54 37.16 23.14
N VAL A 9 -23.48 37.83 21.98
CA VAL A 9 -23.61 37.19 20.65
C VAL A 9 -22.46 36.20 20.38
N GLY A 10 -21.26 36.49 20.88
CA GLY A 10 -20.13 35.56 20.86
C GLY A 10 -20.34 34.32 21.71
N ARG A 11 -20.92 34.46 22.92
CA ARG A 11 -21.22 33.35 23.83
C ARG A 11 -22.29 32.42 23.27
N ASP A 12 -23.37 32.94 22.70
CA ASP A 12 -24.44 32.12 22.09
C ASP A 12 -23.93 31.31 20.90
N ARG A 13 -23.07 31.89 20.07
CA ARG A 13 -22.41 31.16 18.97
C ARG A 13 -21.45 30.07 19.46
N THR A 14 -20.75 30.29 20.58
CA THR A 14 -19.90 29.26 21.17
C THR A 14 -20.69 28.14 21.82
N ALA A 15 -21.80 28.45 22.49
CA ALA A 15 -22.70 27.47 23.12
C ALA A 15 -23.40 26.59 22.07
N ALA A 16 -23.89 27.18 20.97
CA ALA A 16 -24.44 26.47 19.82
C ALA A 16 -23.41 25.55 19.12
N ALA A 17 -22.14 25.97 19.09
CA ALA A 17 -21.05 25.17 18.51
C ALA A 17 -20.63 23.98 19.39
N THR A 18 -20.70 24.10 20.73
CA THR A 18 -20.42 23.01 21.66
C THR A 18 -21.57 22.01 21.77
N THR A 19 -22.82 22.48 21.81
CA THR A 19 -24.01 21.62 21.81
C THR A 19 -24.09 20.76 20.55
N GLY A 20 -23.78 21.33 19.37
CA GLY A 20 -23.72 20.56 18.13
C GLY A 20 -22.63 19.47 18.11
N ALA A 21 -21.46 19.73 18.70
CA ALA A 21 -20.40 18.71 18.82
C ALA A 21 -20.80 17.55 19.74
N VAL A 22 -21.47 17.85 20.86
CA VAL A 22 -22.00 16.84 21.79
C VAL A 22 -23.09 16.01 21.13
N ALA A 23 -24.01 16.63 20.39
CA ALA A 23 -25.06 15.92 19.65
C ALA A 23 -24.49 14.97 18.60
N VAL A 24 -23.45 15.38 17.86
CA VAL A 24 -22.74 14.51 16.91
C VAL A 24 -22.09 13.32 17.64
N ALA A 25 -21.40 13.57 18.76
CA ALA A 25 -20.79 12.50 19.54
C ALA A 25 -21.83 11.51 20.09
N ALA A 26 -22.96 12.00 20.60
CA ALA A 26 -24.06 11.17 21.10
C ALA A 26 -24.71 10.34 19.99
N GLY A 27 -24.96 10.94 18.81
CA GLY A 27 -25.49 10.24 17.65
C GLY A 27 -24.54 9.14 17.14
N LEU A 28 -23.23 9.40 17.13
CA LEU A 28 -22.22 8.39 16.78
C LEU A 28 -22.13 7.28 17.83
N ALA A 29 -22.20 7.61 19.12
CA ALA A 29 -22.23 6.61 20.18
C ALA A 29 -23.48 5.72 20.05
N LEU A 30 -24.65 6.30 19.78
CA LEU A 30 -25.88 5.55 19.51
C LEU A 30 -25.73 4.65 18.29
N LEU A 31 -25.15 5.14 17.20
CA LEU A 31 -24.88 4.32 16.01
C LEU A 31 -23.99 3.12 16.32
N VAL A 32 -22.91 3.32 17.09
CA VAL A 32 -22.03 2.22 17.53
C VAL A 32 -22.79 1.21 18.39
N VAL A 33 -23.64 1.67 19.31
CA VAL A 33 -24.47 0.77 20.14
C VAL A 33 -25.44 -0.03 19.29
N VAL A 34 -26.11 0.59 18.32
CA VAL A 34 -27.04 -0.09 17.40
C VAL A 34 -26.29 -1.13 16.56
N LEU A 35 -25.16 -0.76 15.97
CA LEU A 35 -24.32 -1.69 15.21
C LEU A 35 -23.81 -2.84 16.09
N ALA A 36 -23.48 -2.58 17.36
CA ALA A 36 -23.01 -3.61 18.30
C ALA A 36 -24.14 -4.59 18.66
N ALA A 37 -25.36 -4.09 18.85
CA ALA A 37 -26.53 -4.92 19.07
C ALA A 37 -26.79 -5.82 17.85
N VAL A 38 -26.69 -5.28 16.63
CA VAL A 38 -26.84 -6.08 15.40
C VAL A 38 -25.72 -7.12 15.27
N ASP A 39 -24.46 -6.74 15.50
CA ASP A 39 -23.31 -7.65 15.38
C ASP A 39 -23.43 -8.88 16.31
N ILE A 40 -23.88 -8.67 17.55
CA ILE A 40 -24.04 -9.77 18.52
C ILE A 40 -25.20 -10.70 18.12
N THR A 41 -26.16 -10.26 17.31
CA THR A 41 -27.23 -11.12 16.80
C THR A 41 -26.84 -11.93 15.57
N GLN A 42 -25.73 -11.58 14.89
CA GLN A 42 -25.26 -12.26 13.70
C GLN A 42 -24.24 -13.36 14.02
N GLY A 43 -24.35 -14.50 13.35
CA GLY A 43 -23.38 -15.59 13.47
C GLY A 43 -23.83 -16.88 12.79
N THR A 44 -23.00 -17.91 12.90
CA THR A 44 -23.27 -19.26 12.38
C THR A 44 -24.24 -20.06 13.25
N ALA A 45 -24.28 -19.78 14.55
CA ALA A 45 -25.23 -20.40 15.47
C ALA A 45 -26.59 -19.69 15.41
N ASP A 46 -27.67 -20.47 15.50
CA ASP A 46 -29.06 -19.99 15.55
C ASP A 46 -29.37 -19.37 16.93
N VAL A 47 -28.73 -18.24 17.21
CA VAL A 47 -28.85 -17.47 18.45
C VAL A 47 -29.30 -16.07 18.05
N GLY A 48 -30.58 -15.78 18.27
CA GLY A 48 -31.22 -14.51 17.96
C GLY A 48 -31.11 -13.50 19.10
N ALA A 49 -31.89 -12.41 19.00
CA ALA A 49 -31.87 -11.33 19.98
C ALA A 49 -32.38 -11.74 21.37
N ALA A 50 -33.34 -12.67 21.43
CA ALA A 50 -33.89 -13.17 22.68
C ALA A 50 -32.86 -14.01 23.43
N GLU A 51 -32.17 -14.92 22.73
CA GLU A 51 -31.14 -15.78 23.28
C GLU A 51 -29.92 -14.97 23.73
N VAL A 52 -29.55 -13.93 22.99
CA VAL A 52 -28.52 -12.95 23.41
C VAL A 52 -28.92 -12.27 24.72
N TRP A 53 -30.17 -11.81 24.83
CA TRP A 53 -30.66 -11.18 26.07
C TRP A 53 -30.66 -12.17 27.24
N HIS A 54 -31.09 -13.40 27.01
CA HIS A 54 -31.04 -14.47 28.00
C HIS A 54 -29.59 -14.79 28.42
N ALA A 55 -28.64 -14.77 27.48
CA ALA A 55 -27.23 -15.00 27.76
C ALA A 55 -26.64 -13.87 28.62
N LEU A 56 -26.99 -12.61 28.31
CA LEU A 56 -26.55 -11.44 29.07
C LEU A 56 -27.16 -11.37 30.48
N THR A 57 -28.37 -11.89 30.65
CA THR A 57 -29.08 -11.94 31.95
C THR A 57 -28.80 -13.21 32.74
N GLY A 58 -28.00 -14.14 32.21
CA GLY A 58 -27.64 -15.40 32.87
C GLY A 58 -28.75 -16.46 32.87
N THR A 59 -29.75 -16.32 31.99
CA THR A 59 -30.91 -17.21 31.89
C THR A 59 -30.91 -18.10 30.63
N ALA A 60 -29.92 -17.97 29.75
CA ALA A 60 -29.82 -18.78 28.53
C ALA A 60 -29.36 -20.22 28.80
N GLN A 61 -29.66 -21.09 27.83
CA GLN A 61 -29.09 -22.43 27.78
C GLN A 61 -27.56 -22.36 27.63
N ALA A 62 -26.86 -23.35 28.18
CA ALA A 62 -25.39 -23.33 28.24
C ALA A 62 -24.72 -23.19 26.85
N GLY A 63 -25.31 -23.78 25.80
CA GLY A 63 -24.85 -23.65 24.42
C GLY A 63 -24.90 -22.21 23.92
N ASP A 64 -26.07 -21.58 23.97
CA ASP A 64 -26.27 -20.21 23.48
C ASP A 64 -25.45 -19.20 24.29
N ALA A 65 -25.40 -19.39 25.62
CA ALA A 65 -24.58 -18.57 26.50
C ALA A 65 -23.09 -18.66 26.12
N SER A 66 -22.59 -19.86 25.78
CA SER A 66 -21.19 -20.03 25.37
C SER A 66 -20.88 -19.31 24.05
N VAL A 67 -21.79 -19.34 23.06
CA VAL A 67 -21.60 -18.64 21.79
C VAL A 67 -21.53 -17.12 22.01
N VAL A 68 -22.45 -16.57 22.80
CA VAL A 68 -22.53 -15.13 23.06
C VAL A 68 -21.31 -14.66 23.86
N VAL A 69 -20.97 -15.35 24.94
CA VAL A 69 -19.91 -14.92 25.86
C VAL A 69 -18.51 -15.24 25.34
N ALA A 70 -18.29 -16.40 24.72
CA ALA A 70 -16.95 -16.80 24.28
C ALA A 70 -16.58 -16.31 22.87
N SER A 71 -17.56 -16.01 22.00
CA SER A 71 -17.28 -15.62 20.61
C SER A 71 -17.84 -14.24 20.24
N ARG A 72 -19.15 -14.00 20.44
CA ARG A 72 -19.80 -12.79 19.90
C ARG A 72 -19.44 -11.51 20.66
N LEU A 73 -19.49 -11.52 21.99
CA LEU A 73 -19.13 -10.37 22.82
C LEU A 73 -17.65 -9.96 22.66
N PRO A 74 -16.67 -10.87 22.75
CA PRO A 74 -15.27 -10.52 22.53
C PRO A 74 -15.01 -9.94 21.14
N ARG A 75 -15.65 -10.48 20.10
CA ARG A 75 -15.54 -9.96 18.72
C ARG A 75 -16.08 -8.54 18.60
N MET A 76 -17.29 -8.28 19.09
CA MET A 76 -17.89 -6.94 19.08
C MET A 76 -17.01 -5.93 19.80
N ILE A 77 -16.53 -6.28 21.00
CA ILE A 77 -15.68 -5.39 21.80
C ILE A 77 -14.34 -5.16 21.12
N ALA A 78 -13.73 -6.20 20.53
CA ALA A 78 -12.52 -6.05 19.74
C ALA A 78 -12.73 -5.10 18.55
N ALA A 79 -13.84 -5.23 17.81
CA ALA A 79 -14.17 -4.34 16.70
C ALA A 79 -14.29 -2.87 17.14
N VAL A 80 -14.95 -2.62 18.27
CA VAL A 80 -15.06 -1.26 18.85
C VAL A 80 -13.69 -0.73 19.28
N LEU A 81 -12.91 -1.50 20.04
CA LEU A 81 -11.60 -1.07 20.54
C LEU A 81 -10.61 -0.80 19.40
N VAL A 82 -10.56 -1.67 18.41
CA VAL A 82 -9.71 -1.54 17.23
C VAL A 82 -10.11 -0.31 16.42
N GLY A 83 -11.41 -0.10 16.18
CA GLY A 83 -11.90 1.07 15.48
C GLY A 83 -11.59 2.39 16.20
N VAL A 84 -11.79 2.43 17.53
CA VAL A 84 -11.41 3.59 18.36
C VAL A 84 -9.91 3.88 18.25
N ALA A 85 -9.09 2.85 18.45
CA ALA A 85 -7.64 2.96 18.44
C ALA A 85 -7.10 3.45 17.09
N LEU A 86 -7.55 2.87 15.98
CA LEU A 86 -7.11 3.25 14.64
C LEU A 86 -7.64 4.64 14.24
N GLY A 87 -8.90 4.96 14.55
CA GLY A 87 -9.48 6.27 14.26
C GLY A 87 -8.77 7.41 14.99
N MET A 88 -8.45 7.22 16.27
CA MET A 88 -7.68 8.17 17.08
C MET A 88 -6.22 8.28 16.66
N SER A 89 -5.57 7.14 16.41
CA SER A 89 -4.19 7.11 15.93
C SER A 89 -4.05 7.88 14.62
N GLY A 90 -4.95 7.63 13.67
CA GLY A 90 -5.05 8.37 12.41
C GLY A 90 -5.22 9.88 12.60
N ALA A 91 -6.16 10.30 13.43
CA ALA A 91 -6.38 11.72 13.72
C ALA A 91 -5.14 12.40 14.34
N ALA A 92 -4.50 11.73 15.31
CA ALA A 92 -3.28 12.22 15.95
C ALA A 92 -2.11 12.36 14.96
N LEU A 93 -1.90 11.35 14.10
CA LEU A 93 -0.86 11.36 13.08
C LEU A 93 -1.11 12.44 12.03
N GLN A 94 -2.34 12.62 11.57
CA GLN A 94 -2.69 13.67 10.61
C GLN A 94 -2.53 15.08 11.21
N ALA A 95 -2.89 15.28 12.47
CA ALA A 95 -2.74 16.56 13.16
C ALA A 95 -1.25 16.96 13.30
N VAL A 96 -0.40 16.02 13.74
CA VAL A 96 1.03 16.29 13.96
C VAL A 96 1.82 16.34 12.65
N SER A 97 1.44 15.55 11.65
CA SER A 97 2.09 15.56 10.34
C SER A 97 1.61 16.70 9.45
N ARG A 98 0.47 17.33 9.76
CA ARG A 98 -0.23 18.25 8.85
C ARG A 98 -0.43 17.65 7.45
N ASN A 99 -0.52 16.32 7.39
CA ASN A 99 -0.72 15.57 6.16
C ASN A 99 -2.01 14.77 6.30
N VAL A 100 -2.93 15.01 5.36
CA VAL A 100 -4.23 14.36 5.33
C VAL A 100 -4.14 12.86 5.13
N LEU A 101 -3.09 12.40 4.44
CA LEU A 101 -2.89 11.01 4.08
C LEU A 101 -2.05 10.24 5.10
N ALA A 102 -1.66 10.87 6.21
CA ALA A 102 -0.97 10.15 7.28
C ALA A 102 -1.93 9.12 7.91
N SER A 103 -1.49 7.87 7.96
CA SER A 103 -2.17 6.77 8.64
C SER A 103 -1.14 5.95 9.42
N PRO A 104 -1.55 5.10 10.36
CA PRO A 104 -0.62 4.21 11.06
C PRO A 104 0.17 3.31 10.11
N ASP A 105 -0.43 2.91 8.98
CA ASP A 105 0.22 2.11 7.93
C ASP A 105 1.45 2.83 7.36
N THR A 106 1.41 4.16 7.30
CA THR A 106 2.53 4.98 6.83
C THR A 106 3.73 5.01 7.77
N LEU A 107 3.61 4.45 8.98
CA LEU A 107 4.71 4.26 9.93
C LEU A 107 5.25 2.82 9.97
N ALA A 108 4.82 1.97 9.03
CA ALA A 108 5.21 0.57 8.94
C ALA A 108 4.88 -0.29 10.18
N VAL A 109 3.92 0.14 11.02
CA VAL A 109 3.49 -0.61 12.21
C VAL A 109 3.03 -2.01 11.80
N ASN A 110 2.08 -2.09 10.86
CA ASN A 110 1.52 -3.36 10.40
C ASN A 110 2.61 -4.27 9.81
N ALA A 111 3.48 -3.71 8.97
CA ALA A 111 4.54 -4.47 8.32
C ALA A 111 5.58 -5.00 9.32
N GLY A 112 5.90 -4.22 10.36
CA GLY A 112 6.75 -4.64 11.48
C GLY A 112 6.13 -5.77 12.30
N SER A 113 4.86 -5.63 12.68
CA SER A 113 4.12 -6.68 13.37
C SER A 113 4.04 -7.97 12.53
N TYR A 114 3.79 -7.82 11.24
CA TYR A 114 3.63 -8.93 10.32
C TYR A 114 4.93 -9.71 10.09
N LEU A 115 6.04 -8.99 9.88
CA LEU A 115 7.35 -9.62 9.78
C LEU A 115 7.74 -10.32 11.08
N SER A 116 7.47 -9.72 12.24
CA SER A 116 7.80 -10.34 13.52
C SER A 116 7.09 -11.68 13.70
N LEU A 117 5.79 -11.75 13.38
CA LEU A 117 5.06 -13.02 13.40
C LEU A 117 5.55 -13.98 12.32
N GLY A 118 5.93 -13.48 11.14
CA GLY A 118 6.51 -14.30 10.07
C GLY A 118 7.81 -14.98 10.46
N VAL A 119 8.73 -14.26 11.11
CA VAL A 119 9.98 -14.84 11.61
C VAL A 119 9.71 -15.94 12.64
N ILE A 120 8.78 -15.72 13.58
CA ILE A 120 8.40 -16.71 14.60
C ILE A 120 7.69 -17.92 13.99
N ALA A 121 6.82 -17.71 13.00
CA ALA A 121 6.13 -18.79 12.31
C ALA A 121 7.15 -19.71 11.63
N VAL A 122 8.15 -19.14 10.95
CA VAL A 122 9.18 -19.90 10.23
C VAL A 122 10.11 -20.68 11.16
N THR A 123 10.39 -20.21 12.38
CA THR A 123 11.19 -20.98 13.35
C THR A 123 10.50 -22.26 13.82
N GLY A 124 9.21 -22.44 13.55
CA GLY A 124 8.44 -23.60 13.99
C GLY A 124 8.15 -23.61 15.49
N THR A 125 8.41 -22.48 16.17
CA THR A 125 8.19 -22.33 17.60
C THR A 125 6.75 -21.92 17.85
N THR A 126 5.98 -22.77 18.51
CA THR A 126 4.63 -22.43 18.98
C THR A 126 4.74 -21.57 20.23
N LEU A 127 4.39 -20.29 20.14
CA LEU A 127 4.37 -19.39 21.28
C LEU A 127 2.98 -19.37 21.93
N PRO A 128 2.89 -19.26 23.27
CA PRO A 128 1.64 -18.91 23.94
C PRO A 128 1.09 -17.59 23.40
N LEU A 129 -0.24 -17.40 23.50
CA LEU A 129 -0.94 -16.23 22.99
C LEU A 129 -0.26 -14.92 23.40
N LEU A 130 0.08 -14.78 24.69
CA LEU A 130 0.78 -13.61 25.24
C LEU A 130 2.13 -13.31 24.57
N ALA A 131 2.91 -14.34 24.27
CA ALA A 131 4.21 -14.17 23.64
C ALA A 131 4.06 -13.82 22.15
N SER A 132 3.07 -14.42 21.46
CA SER A 132 2.77 -14.07 20.06
C SER A 132 2.22 -12.64 19.92
N SER A 133 1.30 -12.23 20.80
CA SER A 133 0.71 -10.90 20.82
C SER A 133 1.75 -9.83 21.19
N GLY A 134 2.61 -10.14 22.17
CA GLY A 134 3.76 -9.33 22.53
C GLY A 134 4.76 -9.16 21.38
N ALA A 135 5.06 -10.23 20.63
CA ALA A 135 5.95 -10.16 19.48
C ALA A 135 5.40 -9.27 18.36
N ALA A 136 4.13 -9.45 17.98
CA ALA A 136 3.48 -8.57 17.00
C ALA A 136 3.52 -7.09 17.45
N PHE A 137 3.26 -6.83 18.73
CA PHE A 137 3.27 -5.50 19.30
C PHE A 137 4.67 -4.86 19.25
N VAL A 138 5.69 -5.59 19.70
CA VAL A 138 7.09 -5.14 19.70
C VAL A 138 7.60 -4.93 18.27
N GLY A 139 7.27 -5.82 17.34
CA GLY A 139 7.63 -5.69 15.93
C GLY A 139 7.13 -4.39 15.30
N GLY A 140 5.86 -4.02 15.57
CA GLY A 140 5.28 -2.77 15.08
C GLY A 140 5.92 -1.50 15.68
N LEU A 141 6.23 -1.53 16.99
CA LEU A 141 6.94 -0.45 17.66
C LEU A 141 8.38 -0.31 17.15
N ALA A 142 9.08 -1.43 16.92
CA ALA A 142 10.44 -1.46 16.40
C ALA A 142 10.50 -0.86 14.98
N ALA A 143 9.58 -1.24 14.09
CA ALA A 143 9.49 -0.65 12.75
C ALA A 143 9.29 0.87 12.83
N THR A 144 8.41 1.34 13.70
CA THR A 144 8.19 2.78 13.89
C THR A 144 9.42 3.51 14.42
N ALA A 145 10.16 2.90 15.35
CA ALA A 145 11.40 3.46 15.88
C ALA A 145 12.45 3.63 14.75
N VAL A 146 12.55 2.65 13.84
CA VAL A 146 13.39 2.74 12.64
C VAL A 146 12.92 3.90 11.75
N VAL A 147 11.62 4.02 11.48
CA VAL A 147 11.06 5.13 10.69
C VAL A 147 11.38 6.49 11.31
N LEU A 148 11.26 6.64 12.64
CA LEU A 148 11.57 7.89 13.35
C LEU A 148 13.07 8.23 13.31
N GLY A 149 13.95 7.23 13.40
CA GLY A 149 15.38 7.41 13.19
C GLY A 149 15.71 7.85 11.76
N LEU A 150 15.09 7.21 10.77
CA LEU A 150 15.27 7.45 9.34
C LEU A 150 14.56 8.70 8.80
N SER A 151 13.58 9.26 9.49
CA SER A 151 12.98 10.55 9.11
C SER A 151 13.78 11.74 9.67
N GLY A 152 14.55 11.51 10.72
CA GLY A 152 15.26 12.55 11.47
C GLY A 152 14.33 13.16 12.50
N ILE A 153 14.71 13.07 13.77
CA ILE A 153 13.86 13.44 14.90
C ILE A 153 13.53 14.94 14.82
N GLY A 154 12.29 15.27 14.44
CA GLY A 154 11.76 16.64 14.45
C GLY A 154 11.78 17.42 13.13
N ARG A 155 12.18 16.85 11.98
CA ARG A 155 12.21 17.56 10.68
C ARG A 155 11.33 16.89 9.61
N GLY A 156 10.39 17.66 9.04
CA GLY A 156 9.65 17.32 7.82
C GLY A 156 8.66 16.16 7.93
N THR A 157 7.37 16.45 7.84
CA THR A 157 6.29 15.45 8.01
C THR A 157 6.08 14.56 6.78
N VAL A 158 6.42 15.06 5.60
CA VAL A 158 6.42 14.28 4.34
C VAL A 158 7.49 13.19 4.35
N ARG A 159 8.69 13.48 4.90
CA ARG A 159 9.79 12.52 4.99
C ARG A 159 9.45 11.33 5.89
N LEU A 160 8.68 11.56 6.96
CA LEU A 160 8.22 10.50 7.85
C LEU A 160 7.34 9.48 7.10
N VAL A 161 6.38 9.98 6.32
CA VAL A 161 5.46 9.14 5.52
C VAL A 161 6.22 8.40 4.41
N LEU A 162 7.18 9.05 3.74
CA LEU A 162 8.00 8.42 2.70
C LEU A 162 8.93 7.34 3.29
N ALA A 163 9.56 7.60 4.43
CA ALA A 163 10.40 6.63 5.11
C ALA A 163 9.58 5.41 5.55
N GLY A 164 8.42 5.62 6.17
CA GLY A 164 7.62 4.50 6.65
C GLY A 164 6.93 3.70 5.55
N SER A 165 6.46 4.33 4.46
CA SER A 165 5.96 3.58 3.30
C SER A 165 7.06 2.73 2.64
N ALA A 166 8.27 3.26 2.47
CA ALA A 166 9.40 2.49 1.94
C ALA A 166 9.82 1.34 2.87
N LEU A 167 9.80 1.56 4.20
CA LEU A 167 10.05 0.49 5.17
C LEU A 167 9.00 -0.59 5.08
N ALA A 168 7.71 -0.21 5.06
CA ALA A 168 6.60 -1.14 5.00
C ALA A 168 6.70 -2.05 3.77
N LEU A 169 7.01 -1.48 2.59
CA LEU A 169 7.20 -2.26 1.37
C LEU A 169 8.35 -3.27 1.48
N GLY A 170 9.47 -2.88 2.08
CA GLY A 170 10.61 -3.79 2.27
C GLY A 170 10.31 -4.90 3.27
N LEU A 171 9.68 -4.58 4.40
CA LEU A 171 9.29 -5.58 5.41
C LEU A 171 8.24 -6.54 4.85
N ASN A 172 7.24 -6.05 4.10
CA ASN A 172 6.24 -6.90 3.45
C ASN A 172 6.86 -7.83 2.41
N ALA A 173 7.81 -7.36 1.60
CA ALA A 173 8.50 -8.22 0.63
C ALA A 173 9.27 -9.36 1.30
N VAL A 174 9.88 -9.10 2.47
CA VAL A 174 10.51 -10.16 3.27
C VAL A 174 9.46 -11.13 3.81
N THR A 175 8.34 -10.64 4.35
CA THR A 175 7.27 -11.52 4.85
C THR A 175 6.66 -12.37 3.75
N GLU A 176 6.39 -11.81 2.56
CA GLU A 176 5.90 -12.55 1.39
C GLU A 176 6.90 -13.63 0.94
N ALA A 177 8.21 -13.36 1.02
CA ALA A 177 9.23 -14.38 0.78
C ALA A 177 9.15 -15.52 1.80
N LEU A 178 8.90 -15.22 3.09
CA LEU A 178 8.71 -16.24 4.13
C LEU A 178 7.45 -17.09 3.87
N LEU A 179 6.35 -16.46 3.44
CA LEU A 179 5.11 -17.16 3.07
C LEU A 179 5.34 -18.19 1.95
N LEU A 180 6.11 -17.80 0.92
CA LEU A 180 6.38 -18.67 -0.23
C LEU A 180 7.38 -19.78 0.09
N LEU A 181 8.39 -19.50 0.93
CA LEU A 181 9.41 -20.49 1.27
C LEU A 181 8.93 -21.51 2.30
N PHE A 182 8.00 -21.13 3.17
CA PHE A 182 7.50 -21.98 4.25
C PHE A 182 5.97 -21.99 4.33
N PRO A 183 5.27 -22.43 3.27
CA PRO A 183 3.81 -22.33 3.20
C PRO A 183 3.13 -23.12 4.33
N GLN A 184 3.65 -24.30 4.70
CA GLN A 184 3.08 -25.11 5.79
C GLN A 184 3.26 -24.48 7.17
N ARG A 185 4.33 -23.70 7.38
CA ARG A 185 4.57 -23.02 8.67
C ARG A 185 3.84 -21.68 8.77
N THR A 186 3.37 -21.15 7.65
CA THR A 186 2.82 -19.79 7.56
C THR A 186 1.36 -19.75 7.10
N GLU A 187 0.67 -20.88 7.07
CA GLU A 187 -0.73 -21.00 6.62
C GLU A 187 -1.67 -20.01 7.33
N GLY A 188 -1.61 -19.92 8.66
CA GLY A 188 -2.41 -18.96 9.44
C GLY A 188 -1.94 -17.51 9.32
N LEU A 189 -0.70 -17.28 8.90
CA LEU A 189 -0.09 -15.95 8.84
C LEU A 189 -0.68 -15.13 7.70
N TYR A 190 -0.95 -15.72 6.53
CA TYR A 190 -1.59 -14.99 5.44
C TYR A 190 -2.97 -14.45 5.86
N ARG A 191 -3.81 -15.30 6.48
CA ARG A 191 -5.13 -14.89 7.00
C ARG A 191 -5.02 -13.81 8.07
N TRP A 192 -4.08 -13.95 9.02
CA TRP A 192 -3.83 -12.92 10.03
C TRP A 192 -3.45 -11.57 9.40
N GLY A 193 -2.65 -11.59 8.32
CA GLY A 193 -2.23 -10.41 7.58
C GLY A 193 -3.38 -9.64 6.90
N GLN A 194 -4.53 -10.28 6.67
CA GLN A 194 -5.73 -9.63 6.12
C GLN A 194 -6.61 -8.94 7.16
N GLY A 195 -6.35 -9.17 8.45
CA GLY A 195 -7.06 -8.55 9.57
C GLY A 195 -8.48 -9.09 9.78
N GLY A 196 -8.79 -9.52 11.01
CA GLY A 196 -10.10 -10.00 11.41
C GLY A 196 -10.38 -9.70 12.88
N VAL A 197 -11.59 -9.25 13.18
CA VAL A 197 -12.02 -8.97 14.56
C VAL A 197 -12.50 -10.23 15.30
N GLY A 198 -12.49 -11.40 14.65
CA GLY A 198 -12.83 -12.66 15.29
C GLY A 198 -11.92 -12.94 16.50
N GLN A 199 -12.52 -13.24 17.64
CA GLN A 199 -11.83 -13.54 18.90
C GLN A 199 -12.35 -14.86 19.47
N ASN A 200 -11.45 -15.60 20.11
CA ASN A 200 -11.76 -16.82 20.85
C ASN A 200 -11.61 -16.52 22.35
N GLY A 201 -12.61 -15.86 22.93
CA GLY A 201 -12.60 -15.40 24.32
C GLY A 201 -12.07 -13.98 24.52
N PHE A 202 -12.03 -13.55 25.78
CA PHE A 202 -11.70 -12.18 26.17
C PHE A 202 -10.20 -11.91 26.34
N ASP A 203 -9.33 -12.91 26.24
CA ASP A 203 -7.92 -12.76 26.61
C ASP A 203 -7.20 -11.67 25.81
N GLY A 204 -7.37 -11.65 24.49
CA GLY A 204 -6.78 -10.60 23.64
C GLY A 204 -7.30 -9.21 23.98
N VAL A 205 -8.61 -9.09 24.21
CA VAL A 205 -9.27 -7.84 24.61
C VAL A 205 -8.76 -7.35 25.96
N ALA A 206 -8.70 -8.24 26.96
CA ALA A 206 -8.25 -7.94 28.31
C ALA A 206 -6.77 -7.51 28.34
N GLN A 207 -5.94 -8.09 27.46
CA GLN A 207 -4.53 -7.72 27.33
C GLN A 207 -4.34 -6.35 26.68
N MET A 208 -5.09 -6.04 25.61
CA MET A 208 -4.87 -4.81 24.83
C MET A 208 -5.69 -3.60 25.33
N ALA A 209 -6.81 -3.81 26.04
CA ALA A 209 -7.64 -2.72 26.55
C ALA A 209 -6.90 -1.74 27.48
N PRO A 210 -6.06 -2.18 28.44
CA PRO A 210 -5.26 -1.26 29.27
C PRO A 210 -4.27 -0.43 28.45
N VAL A 211 -3.63 -1.05 27.46
CA VAL A 211 -2.66 -0.40 26.56
C VAL A 211 -3.37 0.69 25.74
N ILE A 212 -4.54 0.37 25.18
CA ILE A 212 -5.38 1.32 24.45
C ILE A 212 -5.84 2.46 25.37
N GLY A 213 -6.29 2.14 26.59
CA GLY A 213 -6.71 3.13 27.59
C GLY A 213 -5.61 4.11 27.99
N VAL A 214 -4.38 3.61 28.21
CA VAL A 214 -3.22 4.45 28.55
C VAL A 214 -2.85 5.38 27.39
N ALA A 215 -2.79 4.89 26.15
CA ALA A 215 -2.49 5.76 25.01
C ALA A 215 -3.61 6.75 24.71
N PHE A 216 -4.87 6.34 24.86
CA PHE A 216 -6.03 7.21 24.76
C PHE A 216 -5.90 8.40 25.73
N ALA A 217 -5.66 8.10 27.01
CA ALA A 217 -5.48 9.12 28.04
C ALA A 217 -4.27 10.03 27.73
N GLY A 218 -3.14 9.44 27.32
CA GLY A 218 -1.95 10.16 26.90
C GLY A 218 -2.21 11.15 25.76
N LEU A 219 -2.97 10.74 24.74
CA LEU A 219 -3.34 11.62 23.62
C LEU A 219 -4.23 12.79 24.09
N LEU A 220 -5.16 12.56 25.01
CA LEU A 220 -5.99 13.64 25.57
C LEU A 220 -5.18 14.64 26.41
N LEU A 221 -4.15 14.17 27.11
CA LEU A 221 -3.23 15.02 27.88
C LEU A 221 -2.41 15.91 26.95
N VAL A 222 -1.93 15.37 25.82
CA VAL A 222 -1.09 16.11 24.86
C VAL A 222 -1.92 16.91 23.84
N ALA A 223 -3.23 16.66 23.72
CA ALA A 223 -4.11 17.27 22.72
C ALA A 223 -4.04 18.81 22.63
N ARG A 224 -3.91 19.53 23.76
CA ARG A 224 -3.73 21.00 23.72
C ARG A 224 -2.43 21.43 23.05
N ARG A 225 -1.36 20.66 23.25
CA ARG A 225 -0.05 20.90 22.60
C ARG A 225 -0.13 20.57 21.11
N VAL A 226 -0.90 19.55 20.73
CA VAL A 226 -1.18 19.22 19.31
C VAL A 226 -1.96 20.34 18.62
N ASP A 227 -2.99 20.90 19.27
CA ASP A 227 -3.74 22.04 18.74
C ASP A 227 -2.82 23.24 18.46
N ALA A 228 -1.84 23.50 19.32
CA ALA A 228 -0.86 24.56 19.09
C ALA A 228 0.04 24.29 17.87
N LEU A 229 0.37 23.04 17.57
CA LEU A 229 1.15 22.66 16.37
C LEU A 229 0.42 22.98 15.07
N ALA A 230 -0.93 23.01 15.09
CA ALA A 230 -1.72 23.35 13.90
C ALA A 230 -1.51 24.82 13.47
N LEU A 231 -1.10 25.71 14.38
CA LEU A 231 -0.78 27.11 14.10
C LEU A 231 0.59 27.30 13.41
N GLY A 232 1.40 26.25 13.35
CA GLY A 232 2.77 26.29 12.82
C GLY A 232 3.83 26.13 13.91
N ASP A 233 5.00 25.61 13.51
CA ASP A 233 6.07 25.24 14.45
C ASP A 233 6.61 26.46 15.21
N ASP A 234 6.65 27.64 14.59
CA ASP A 234 7.16 28.86 15.23
C ASP A 234 6.14 29.45 16.22
N ALA A 235 4.85 29.47 15.84
CA ALA A 235 3.77 29.90 16.72
C ALA A 235 3.66 28.98 17.95
N ALA A 236 3.74 27.66 17.75
CA ALA A 236 3.74 26.69 18.84
C ALA A 236 4.93 26.88 19.80
N ARG A 237 6.14 27.16 19.27
CA ARG A 237 7.31 27.49 20.09
C ARG A 237 7.10 28.77 20.89
N GLY A 238 6.49 29.80 20.29
CA GLY A 238 6.13 31.05 20.98
C GLY A 238 5.13 30.84 22.13
N LEU A 239 4.26 29.83 22.04
CA LEU A 239 3.33 29.43 23.11
C LEU A 239 3.98 28.51 24.18
N GLY A 240 5.30 28.31 24.15
CA GLY A 240 6.03 27.47 25.10
C GLY A 240 5.86 25.96 24.87
N VAL A 241 5.32 25.53 23.73
CA VAL A 241 5.14 24.10 23.43
C VAL A 241 6.47 23.51 22.92
N PRO A 242 6.98 22.43 23.55
CA PRO A 242 8.17 21.74 23.04
C PRO A 242 7.78 20.97 21.78
N VAL A 243 7.92 21.60 20.60
CA VAL A 243 7.46 21.05 19.31
C VAL A 243 8.02 19.66 19.02
N ARG A 244 9.33 19.47 19.20
CA ARG A 244 10.00 18.18 18.95
C ARG A 244 9.50 17.10 19.92
N GLY A 245 9.44 17.40 21.22
CA GLY A 245 8.96 16.47 22.24
C GLY A 245 7.50 16.09 22.00
N THR A 246 6.63 17.08 21.77
CA THR A 246 5.20 16.89 21.49
C THR A 246 4.95 16.03 20.26
N ARG A 247 5.73 16.24 19.19
CA ARG A 247 5.65 15.42 17.97
C ARG A 247 6.01 13.96 18.25
N ILE A 248 7.13 13.73 18.95
CA ILE A 248 7.58 12.38 19.30
C ILE A 248 6.54 11.69 20.20
N THR A 249 6.10 12.35 21.28
CA THR A 249 5.15 11.74 22.22
C THR A 249 3.84 11.41 21.54
N THR A 250 3.31 12.30 20.69
CA THR A 250 2.06 12.05 19.97
C THR A 250 2.22 10.90 18.96
N VAL A 251 3.33 10.84 18.23
CA VAL A 251 3.59 9.73 17.30
C VAL A 251 3.71 8.41 18.08
N VAL A 252 4.45 8.37 19.19
CA VAL A 252 4.59 7.17 20.03
C VAL A 252 3.23 6.71 20.56
N LEU A 253 2.41 7.61 21.10
CA LEU A 253 1.08 7.28 21.61
C LEU A 253 0.13 6.79 20.51
N ALA A 254 0.14 7.44 19.34
CA ALA A 254 -0.63 7.00 18.18
C ALA A 254 -0.15 5.62 17.68
N THR A 255 1.15 5.38 17.70
CA THR A 255 1.75 4.10 17.34
C THR A 255 1.37 3.01 18.33
N LEU A 256 1.34 3.31 19.64
CA LEU A 256 0.92 2.38 20.68
C LEU A 256 -0.54 1.94 20.47
N LEU A 257 -1.44 2.88 20.14
CA LEU A 257 -2.83 2.56 19.75
C LEU A 257 -2.88 1.65 18.52
N ALA A 258 -2.14 1.99 17.47
CA ALA A 258 -2.12 1.23 16.23
C ALA A 258 -1.54 -0.18 16.44
N ALA A 259 -0.42 -0.30 17.15
CA ALA A 259 0.20 -1.58 17.46
C ALA A 259 -0.74 -2.46 18.31
N ALA A 260 -1.42 -1.89 19.31
CA ALA A 260 -2.40 -2.64 20.11
C ALA A 260 -3.60 -3.11 19.25
N ALA A 261 -4.08 -2.27 18.34
CA ALA A 261 -5.14 -2.64 17.40
C ALA A 261 -4.71 -3.78 16.45
N VAL A 262 -3.50 -3.68 15.88
CA VAL A 262 -2.93 -4.69 14.98
C VAL A 262 -2.66 -6.00 15.71
N THR A 263 -2.20 -5.94 16.96
CA THR A 263 -2.03 -7.14 17.78
C THR A 263 -3.36 -7.85 18.07
N LEU A 264 -4.44 -7.08 18.29
CA LEU A 264 -5.75 -7.64 18.62
C LEU A 264 -6.47 -8.25 17.40
N ALA A 265 -6.46 -7.56 16.26
CA ALA A 265 -7.28 -7.93 15.11
C ALA A 265 -6.50 -8.09 13.80
N GLY A 266 -5.17 -8.06 13.84
CA GLY A 266 -4.35 -7.99 12.63
C GLY A 266 -4.45 -6.62 11.92
N PRO A 267 -3.80 -6.47 10.74
CA PRO A 267 -3.82 -5.23 9.98
C PRO A 267 -5.23 -4.89 9.46
N ILE A 268 -5.85 -3.83 9.99
CA ILE A 268 -7.10 -3.28 9.44
C ILE A 268 -6.80 -1.94 8.75
N GLY A 269 -6.90 -1.96 7.41
CA GLY A 269 -6.58 -0.81 6.57
C GLY A 269 -7.61 0.31 6.62
N PHE A 270 -7.20 1.52 6.20
CA PHE A 270 -8.05 2.67 5.89
C PHE A 270 -8.84 3.32 7.03
N VAL A 271 -9.07 2.67 8.17
CA VAL A 271 -9.83 3.23 9.30
C VAL A 271 -9.17 4.51 9.81
N GLY A 272 -7.85 4.49 10.01
CA GLY A 272 -7.07 5.67 10.44
C GLY A 272 -7.00 6.80 9.40
N LEU A 273 -7.36 6.53 8.14
CA LEU A 273 -7.44 7.56 7.10
C LEU A 273 -8.88 8.10 6.95
N CYS A 274 -9.87 7.21 6.92
CA CYS A 274 -11.27 7.53 6.66
C CYS A 274 -11.94 8.21 7.85
N ALA A 275 -11.73 7.72 9.07
CA ALA A 275 -12.42 8.23 10.25
C ALA A 275 -12.14 9.73 10.50
N PRO A 276 -10.87 10.21 10.48
CA PRO A 276 -10.60 11.64 10.55
C PRO A 276 -11.17 12.43 9.37
N ALA A 277 -11.12 11.87 8.16
CA ALA A 277 -11.62 12.53 6.96
C ALA A 277 -13.14 12.75 6.99
N LEU A 278 -13.90 11.82 7.58
CA LEU A 278 -15.34 11.94 7.82
C LEU A 278 -15.69 12.99 8.89
N VAL A 279 -14.85 13.17 9.90
CA VAL A 279 -15.07 14.17 10.97
C VAL A 279 -14.72 15.60 10.52
N ARG A 280 -13.78 15.79 9.61
CA ARG A 280 -13.37 17.14 9.13
C ARG A 280 -14.47 18.03 8.55
N PRO A 281 -15.40 17.58 7.69
CA PRO A 281 -16.49 18.43 7.24
C PRO A 281 -17.40 18.83 8.42
N LEU A 282 -17.58 17.94 9.40
CA LEU A 282 -18.34 18.22 10.62
C LEU A 282 -17.64 19.28 11.48
N SER A 283 -16.31 19.30 11.54
CA SER A 283 -15.57 20.33 12.31
C SER A 283 -15.63 21.73 11.71
N ARG A 284 -15.89 21.83 10.39
CA ARG A 284 -16.21 23.13 9.75
C ARG A 284 -17.59 23.64 10.15
N ARG A 285 -18.55 22.74 10.36
CA ARG A 285 -19.92 23.08 10.77
C ARG A 285 -20.03 23.32 12.28
N PHE A 286 -19.37 22.50 13.09
CA PHE A 286 -19.37 22.56 14.54
C PHE A 286 -17.96 22.84 15.06
N ARG A 287 -17.68 24.10 15.39
CA ARG A 287 -16.34 24.54 15.84
C ARG A 287 -15.83 23.82 17.10
N GLY A 288 -16.73 23.24 17.92
CA GLY A 288 -16.31 22.41 19.06
C GLY A 288 -15.44 21.20 18.66
N LEU A 289 -15.66 20.66 17.46
CA LEU A 289 -14.90 19.53 16.90
C LEU A 289 -13.54 19.94 16.32
N SER A 290 -13.17 21.23 16.31
CA SER A 290 -11.83 21.63 15.86
C SER A 290 -10.75 21.39 16.91
N ARG A 291 -11.13 21.18 18.17
CA ARG A 291 -10.21 20.93 19.29
C ARG A 291 -9.82 19.46 19.30
N SER A 292 -8.52 19.16 19.38
CA SER A 292 -8.00 17.78 19.41
C SER A 292 -8.62 16.95 20.54
N ARG A 293 -8.89 17.57 21.70
CA ARG A 293 -9.52 16.88 22.84
C ARG A 293 -10.90 16.31 22.55
N VAL A 294 -11.69 16.95 21.68
CA VAL A 294 -13.03 16.51 21.32
C VAL A 294 -13.02 15.70 20.02
N SER A 295 -12.23 16.13 19.05
CA SER A 295 -12.12 15.41 17.77
C SER A 295 -11.53 14.03 17.92
N LEU A 296 -10.53 13.80 18.79
CA LEU A 296 -9.91 12.48 18.95
C LEU A 296 -10.93 11.40 19.37
N PRO A 297 -11.71 11.54 20.47
CA PRO A 297 -12.75 10.58 20.80
C PRO A 297 -13.82 10.42 19.70
N VAL A 298 -14.22 11.52 19.06
CA VAL A 298 -15.22 11.49 17.98
C VAL A 298 -14.71 10.73 16.75
N THR A 299 -13.44 10.92 16.36
CA THR A 299 -12.82 10.13 15.29
C THR A 299 -12.66 8.67 15.71
N GLY A 300 -12.44 8.41 17.00
CA GLY A 300 -12.48 7.05 17.55
C GLY A 300 -13.86 6.40 17.37
N LEU A 301 -14.95 7.09 17.70
CA LEU A 301 -16.31 6.58 17.50
C LEU A 301 -16.65 6.33 16.02
N VAL A 302 -16.23 7.22 15.12
CA VAL A 302 -16.35 6.99 13.67
C VAL A 302 -15.55 5.76 13.25
N GLY A 303 -14.34 5.59 13.79
CA GLY A 303 -13.52 4.41 13.54
C GLY A 303 -14.19 3.12 14.01
N ALA A 304 -14.79 3.11 15.21
CA ALA A 304 -15.59 2.00 15.71
C ALA A 304 -16.77 1.68 14.78
N ALA A 305 -17.53 2.70 14.36
CA ALA A 305 -18.65 2.53 13.44
C ALA A 305 -18.19 1.97 12.07
N LEU A 306 -17.01 2.35 11.58
CA LEU A 306 -16.47 1.84 10.32
C LEU A 306 -16.08 0.36 10.42
N VAL A 307 -15.37 -0.03 11.48
CA VAL A 307 -14.93 -1.43 11.67
C VAL A 307 -16.15 -2.33 11.93
N LEU A 308 -16.98 -1.96 12.90
CA LEU A 308 -18.17 -2.72 13.28
C LEU A 308 -19.20 -2.76 12.15
N GLY A 309 -19.43 -1.63 11.46
CA GLY A 309 -20.31 -1.58 10.31
C GLY A 309 -19.81 -2.41 9.13
N SER A 310 -18.50 -2.53 8.94
CA SER A 310 -17.92 -3.41 7.92
C SER A 310 -18.09 -4.89 8.28
N ASP A 311 -17.97 -5.24 9.57
CA ASP A 311 -18.22 -6.61 10.04
C ASP A 311 -19.70 -7.01 9.91
N VAL A 312 -20.61 -6.12 10.33
CA VAL A 312 -22.06 -6.31 10.18
C VAL A 312 -22.46 -6.42 8.71
N LEU A 313 -21.91 -5.56 7.85
CA LEU A 313 -22.19 -5.61 6.41
C LEU A 313 -21.71 -6.92 5.78
N LEU A 314 -20.50 -7.37 6.15
CA LEU A 314 -19.95 -8.63 5.69
C LEU A 314 -20.91 -9.79 6.00
N ARG A 315 -21.34 -9.88 7.24
CA ARG A 315 -22.22 -10.94 7.76
C ARG A 315 -23.65 -10.86 7.25
N ALA A 316 -24.10 -9.69 6.81
CA ALA A 316 -25.41 -9.51 6.19
C ALA A 316 -25.45 -9.94 4.72
N VAL A 317 -24.32 -9.87 4.02
CA VAL A 317 -24.24 -10.11 2.56
C VAL A 317 -23.67 -11.48 2.23
N VAL A 318 -22.78 -12.01 3.07
CA VAL A 318 -22.12 -13.30 2.87
C VAL A 318 -22.83 -14.37 3.72
N PRO A 319 -23.13 -15.56 3.16
CA PRO A 319 -23.65 -16.69 3.91
C PRO A 319 -22.84 -16.98 5.18
N ALA A 320 -23.50 -17.39 6.27
CA ALA A 320 -22.88 -17.43 7.60
C ALA A 320 -21.66 -18.37 7.68
N ASP A 321 -21.67 -19.47 6.94
CA ASP A 321 -20.58 -20.43 6.77
C ASP A 321 -19.34 -19.77 6.14
N LEU A 322 -19.52 -19.05 5.03
CA LEU A 322 -18.45 -18.33 4.35
C LEU A 322 -18.00 -17.06 5.10
N ALA A 323 -18.91 -16.42 5.84
CA ALA A 323 -18.63 -15.18 6.58
C ALA A 323 -17.63 -15.37 7.74
N VAL A 324 -17.46 -16.60 8.22
CA VAL A 324 -16.40 -16.92 9.21
C VAL A 324 -15.02 -16.91 8.57
N GLU A 325 -14.92 -17.28 7.29
CA GLU A 325 -13.66 -17.34 6.56
C GLU A 325 -13.20 -15.96 6.07
N VAL A 326 -14.15 -15.05 5.78
CA VAL A 326 -13.83 -13.72 5.26
C VAL A 326 -13.33 -12.78 6.37
N PRO A 327 -12.10 -12.24 6.27
CA PRO A 327 -11.56 -11.31 7.25
C PRO A 327 -12.21 -9.92 7.11
N THR A 328 -12.57 -9.28 8.22
CA THR A 328 -13.19 -7.93 8.20
C THR A 328 -12.28 -6.84 7.67
N GLY A 329 -10.96 -7.02 7.77
CA GLY A 329 -9.96 -6.13 7.18
C GLY A 329 -10.06 -6.02 5.66
N VAL A 330 -10.53 -7.07 4.98
CA VAL A 330 -10.79 -7.05 3.54
C VAL A 330 -11.94 -6.08 3.23
N VAL A 331 -13.06 -6.18 3.95
CA VAL A 331 -14.24 -5.33 3.72
C VAL A 331 -13.95 -3.87 4.05
N THR A 332 -13.29 -3.60 5.19
CA THR A 332 -12.87 -2.23 5.54
C THR A 332 -11.94 -1.62 4.49
N THR A 333 -11.06 -2.42 3.87
CA THR A 333 -10.18 -1.98 2.78
C THR A 333 -10.94 -1.64 1.50
N VAL A 334 -11.94 -2.45 1.11
CA VAL A 334 -12.83 -2.13 -0.02
C VAL A 334 -13.57 -0.81 0.24
N VAL A 335 -14.19 -0.66 1.42
CA VAL A 335 -14.89 0.57 1.83
C VAL A 335 -13.94 1.78 1.80
N GLY A 336 -12.72 1.61 2.31
CA GLY A 336 -11.68 2.63 2.30
C GLY A 336 -11.21 3.03 0.89
N GLY A 337 -11.07 2.06 -0.01
CA GLY A 337 -10.75 2.28 -1.42
C GLY A 337 -11.82 3.09 -2.14
N VAL A 338 -13.10 2.72 -1.95
CA VAL A 338 -14.25 3.48 -2.47
C VAL A 338 -14.29 4.89 -1.88
N PHE A 339 -14.04 5.02 -0.57
CA PHE A 339 -13.97 6.32 0.10
C PHE A 339 -12.90 7.23 -0.51
N LEU A 340 -11.68 6.71 -0.74
CA LEU A 340 -10.61 7.46 -1.41
C LEU A 340 -11.00 7.91 -2.82
N VAL A 341 -11.64 7.02 -3.59
CA VAL A 341 -12.13 7.35 -4.94
C VAL A 341 -13.15 8.49 -4.87
N VAL A 342 -14.14 8.40 -3.98
CA VAL A 342 -15.15 9.47 -3.79
C VAL A 342 -14.49 10.77 -3.34
N MET A 343 -13.51 10.71 -2.45
CA MET A 343 -12.76 11.88 -2.01
C MET A 343 -11.98 12.51 -3.18
N ALA A 344 -11.32 11.71 -4.00
CA ALA A 344 -10.58 12.16 -5.19
C ALA A 344 -11.47 12.87 -6.23
N LEU A 345 -12.72 12.42 -6.35
CA LEU A 345 -13.71 13.06 -7.25
C LEU A 345 -14.20 14.40 -6.70
N ARG A 346 -14.19 14.59 -5.37
CA ARG A 346 -14.64 15.82 -4.70
C ARG A 346 -13.53 16.84 -4.50
N THR A 347 -12.26 16.42 -4.45
CA THR A 347 -11.13 17.32 -4.37
C THR A 347 -10.96 18.08 -5.68
N ARG A 348 -10.78 19.40 -5.57
CA ARG A 348 -10.32 20.26 -6.66
C ARG A 348 -8.79 20.19 -6.68
N ASP A 349 -8.19 20.06 -7.86
CA ASP A 349 -6.75 20.14 -8.00
C ASP A 349 -6.31 21.59 -7.71
N THR A 350 -5.88 21.84 -6.46
CA THR A 350 -5.29 23.12 -6.04
C THR A 350 -3.77 23.06 -6.08
N ALA A 351 -3.19 22.28 -6.99
CA ALA A 351 -1.73 22.15 -7.08
C ALA A 351 -1.12 23.52 -7.34
N GLY A 352 -0.51 24.10 -6.30
CA GLY A 352 0.46 25.16 -6.48
C GLY A 352 1.66 24.59 -7.21
N ALA A 353 2.29 25.41 -8.06
CA ALA A 353 3.54 25.05 -8.71
C ALA A 353 4.57 24.67 -7.63
N ASP A 354 4.86 23.38 -7.47
CA ASP A 354 6.00 22.96 -6.66
C ASP A 354 7.24 23.67 -7.20
N ALA A 355 8.09 24.15 -6.28
CA ALA A 355 9.32 24.81 -6.66
C ALA A 355 10.09 23.92 -7.65
N PRO A 356 10.51 24.44 -8.81
CA PRO A 356 11.17 23.63 -9.82
C PRO A 356 12.42 23.01 -9.20
N ASP A 357 12.42 21.67 -9.16
CA ASP A 357 13.53 20.91 -8.63
C ASP A 357 14.81 21.32 -9.38
N ARG A 358 15.81 21.85 -8.67
CA ARG A 358 17.05 22.39 -9.25
C ARG A 358 17.98 21.25 -9.67
N LEU A 359 17.58 20.49 -10.67
CA LEU A 359 18.41 19.44 -11.25
C LEU A 359 19.48 20.06 -12.16
N ARG A 360 20.73 19.65 -11.94
CA ARG A 360 21.87 19.99 -12.81
C ARG A 360 21.58 19.52 -14.24
N ILE A 361 22.01 20.29 -15.24
CA ILE A 361 21.98 19.87 -16.64
C ILE A 361 23.34 19.23 -16.96
N PRO A 362 23.48 17.91 -16.92
CA PRO A 362 24.75 17.26 -17.24
C PRO A 362 25.11 17.49 -18.71
N GLY A 363 26.42 17.58 -18.97
CA GLY A 363 26.97 17.73 -20.32
C GLY A 363 26.69 16.52 -21.23
N ARG A 364 26.92 16.70 -22.54
CA ARG A 364 26.76 15.60 -23.54
C ARG A 364 27.69 14.42 -23.24
N THR A 365 28.90 14.69 -22.77
CA THR A 365 29.87 13.67 -22.37
C THR A 365 29.36 12.82 -21.21
N ALA A 366 28.84 13.45 -20.15
CA ALA A 366 28.26 12.74 -19.00
C ALA A 366 27.07 11.85 -19.40
N PHE A 367 26.25 12.28 -20.37
CA PHE A 367 25.18 11.44 -20.91
C PHE A 367 25.74 10.21 -21.65
N LEU A 368 26.68 10.42 -22.57
CA LEU A 368 27.27 9.33 -23.35
C LEU A 368 28.02 8.33 -22.46
N THR A 369 28.81 8.82 -21.48
CA THR A 369 29.50 7.94 -20.53
C THR A 369 28.51 7.14 -19.70
N THR A 370 27.41 7.76 -19.23
CA THR A 370 26.36 7.04 -18.49
C THR A 370 25.74 5.93 -19.34
N VAL A 371 25.40 6.20 -20.61
CA VAL A 371 24.81 5.19 -21.51
C VAL A 371 25.80 4.06 -21.79
N VAL A 372 27.07 4.37 -22.08
CA VAL A 372 28.10 3.36 -22.34
C VAL A 372 28.36 2.50 -21.11
N VAL A 373 28.52 3.12 -19.93
CA VAL A 373 28.74 2.38 -18.67
C VAL A 373 27.55 1.47 -18.36
N LEU A 374 26.31 2.00 -18.44
CA LEU A 374 25.13 1.18 -18.20
C LEU A 374 24.96 0.07 -19.24
N GLY A 375 25.32 0.32 -20.51
CA GLY A 375 25.31 -0.69 -21.56
C GLY A 375 26.32 -1.82 -21.29
N VAL A 376 27.54 -1.48 -20.87
CA VAL A 376 28.57 -2.47 -20.49
C VAL A 376 28.13 -3.26 -19.27
N VAL A 377 27.61 -2.60 -18.23
CA VAL A 377 27.09 -3.28 -17.04
C VAL A 377 25.92 -4.19 -17.40
N LEU A 378 25.01 -3.76 -18.28
CA LEU A 378 23.87 -4.57 -18.73
C LEU A 378 24.34 -5.80 -19.50
N ALA A 379 25.32 -5.66 -20.38
CA ALA A 379 25.93 -6.80 -21.07
C ALA A 379 26.56 -7.78 -20.07
N GLY A 380 27.33 -7.28 -19.10
CA GLY A 380 27.93 -8.10 -18.05
C GLY A 380 26.89 -8.82 -17.18
N VAL A 381 25.81 -8.14 -16.78
CA VAL A 381 24.69 -8.73 -16.03
C VAL A 381 23.96 -9.77 -16.86
N THR A 382 23.75 -9.54 -18.16
CA THR A 382 23.09 -10.49 -19.06
C THR A 382 23.90 -11.77 -19.19
N VAL A 383 25.22 -11.64 -19.42
CA VAL A 383 26.14 -12.79 -19.45
C VAL A 383 26.13 -13.50 -18.10
N GLY A 384 26.29 -12.77 -16.99
CA GLY A 384 26.23 -13.33 -15.65
C GLY A 384 24.91 -14.06 -15.34
N ALA A 385 23.78 -13.53 -15.81
CA ALA A 385 22.45 -14.09 -15.57
C ALA A 385 22.18 -15.39 -16.36
N VAL A 386 22.86 -15.58 -17.49
CA VAL A 386 22.83 -16.84 -18.25
C VAL A 386 23.77 -17.87 -17.60
N LEU A 387 24.96 -17.46 -17.19
CA LEU A 387 26.00 -18.36 -16.65
C LEU A 387 25.75 -18.80 -15.21
N LEU A 388 25.17 -17.94 -14.37
CA LEU A 388 24.92 -18.18 -12.95
C LEU A 388 23.44 -18.51 -12.69
N GLY A 389 23.18 -19.31 -11.66
CA GLY A 389 21.85 -19.77 -11.27
C GLY A 389 21.93 -21.01 -10.38
N ASP A 390 20.94 -21.89 -10.53
CA ASP A 390 20.86 -23.21 -9.89
C ASP A 390 21.98 -24.17 -10.35
N SER A 391 22.59 -23.89 -11.49
CA SER A 391 23.77 -24.58 -12.03
C SER A 391 24.72 -23.55 -12.66
N LYS A 392 26.03 -23.77 -12.53
CA LYS A 392 27.05 -22.88 -13.09
C LYS A 392 27.42 -23.38 -14.49
N LEU A 393 27.36 -22.49 -15.47
CA LEU A 393 27.75 -22.75 -16.84
C LEU A 393 28.98 -21.94 -17.22
N LEU A 394 29.75 -22.44 -18.19
CA LEU A 394 30.85 -21.72 -18.81
C LEU A 394 30.38 -21.05 -20.11
N LEU A 395 31.13 -20.05 -20.56
CA LEU A 395 30.87 -19.41 -21.87
C LEU A 395 30.88 -20.41 -23.02
N GLY A 396 31.77 -21.42 -22.96
CA GLY A 396 31.81 -22.49 -23.96
C GLY A 396 30.51 -23.29 -24.04
N ASP A 397 29.81 -23.50 -22.92
CA ASP A 397 28.53 -24.22 -22.88
C ASP A 397 27.43 -23.45 -23.62
N VAL A 398 27.42 -22.12 -23.46
CA VAL A 398 26.48 -21.23 -24.16
C VAL A 398 26.75 -21.22 -25.67
N VAL A 399 28.02 -21.19 -26.08
CA VAL A 399 28.40 -21.26 -27.49
C VAL A 399 28.00 -22.61 -28.09
N ASN A 400 28.30 -23.71 -27.40
CA ASN A 400 27.92 -25.05 -27.84
C ASN A 400 26.41 -25.20 -27.96
N TRP A 401 25.64 -24.64 -27.02
CA TRP A 401 24.17 -24.62 -27.11
C TRP A 401 23.65 -23.82 -28.29
N ALA A 402 24.19 -22.62 -28.50
CA ALA A 402 23.80 -21.78 -29.64
C ALA A 402 24.10 -22.45 -30.99
N GLN A 403 25.11 -23.33 -31.05
CA GLN A 403 25.46 -24.12 -32.23
C GLN A 403 24.74 -25.48 -32.32
N GLY A 404 23.94 -25.86 -31.32
CA GLY A 404 23.25 -27.15 -31.27
C GLY A 404 24.14 -28.34 -30.89
N HIS A 405 25.33 -28.09 -30.35
CA HIS A 405 26.32 -29.11 -29.95
C HIS A 405 26.34 -29.42 -28.44
N SER A 406 25.49 -28.77 -27.63
CA SER A 406 25.48 -28.98 -26.17
C SER A 406 24.83 -30.30 -25.76
N GLY A 407 25.33 -30.87 -24.64
CA GLY A 407 24.69 -32.02 -24.01
C GLY A 407 23.30 -31.70 -23.44
N ARG A 408 22.45 -32.73 -23.26
CA ARG A 408 21.04 -32.61 -22.85
C ARG A 408 20.80 -31.71 -21.62
N VAL A 409 21.67 -31.79 -20.61
CA VAL A 409 21.54 -30.99 -19.37
C VAL A 409 21.77 -29.51 -19.66
N VAL A 410 22.84 -29.16 -20.39
CA VAL A 410 23.15 -27.78 -20.76
C VAL A 410 22.03 -27.19 -21.63
N THR A 411 21.52 -27.97 -22.58
CA THR A 411 20.39 -27.57 -23.43
C THR A 411 19.15 -27.27 -22.59
N TYR A 412 18.74 -28.16 -21.69
CA TYR A 412 17.59 -27.94 -20.81
C TYR A 412 17.75 -26.69 -19.92
N VAL A 413 18.94 -26.49 -19.34
CA VAL A 413 19.22 -25.33 -18.50
C VAL A 413 19.15 -24.03 -19.32
N LEU A 414 19.70 -23.99 -20.53
CA LEU A 414 19.69 -22.78 -21.35
C LEU A 414 18.34 -22.51 -21.98
N ASP A 415 17.59 -23.53 -22.39
CA ASP A 415 16.24 -23.41 -22.93
C ASP A 415 15.24 -22.84 -21.90
N THR A 416 15.50 -23.05 -20.61
CA THR A 416 14.70 -22.48 -19.52
C THR A 416 15.25 -21.12 -19.05
N ARG A 417 16.57 -20.91 -19.07
CA ARG A 417 17.20 -19.66 -18.60
C ARG A 417 17.14 -18.51 -19.58
N VAL A 418 17.42 -18.75 -20.86
CA VAL A 418 17.48 -17.67 -21.86
C VAL A 418 16.15 -16.93 -21.97
N PRO A 419 14.98 -17.61 -22.06
CA PRO A 419 13.70 -16.90 -22.08
C PRO A 419 13.43 -16.14 -20.79
N ARG A 420 13.78 -16.73 -19.65
CA ARG A 420 13.63 -16.10 -18.33
C ARG A 420 14.45 -14.82 -18.19
N VAL A 421 15.73 -14.85 -18.55
CA VAL A 421 16.61 -13.67 -18.52
C VAL A 421 16.06 -12.60 -19.47
N THR A 422 15.66 -13.00 -20.68
CA THR A 422 15.10 -12.06 -21.67
C THR A 422 13.80 -11.42 -21.18
N ALA A 423 12.92 -12.20 -20.56
CA ALA A 423 11.69 -11.71 -19.94
C ALA A 423 11.99 -10.68 -18.83
N ALA A 424 12.95 -10.96 -17.95
CA ALA A 424 13.36 -10.06 -16.88
C ALA A 424 13.85 -8.70 -17.41
N LEU A 425 14.74 -8.72 -18.41
CA LEU A 425 15.31 -7.51 -19.00
C LEU A 425 14.25 -6.67 -19.72
N LEU A 426 13.39 -7.30 -20.53
CA LEU A 426 12.35 -6.60 -21.28
C LEU A 426 11.23 -6.08 -20.38
N ALA A 427 10.79 -6.87 -19.39
CA ALA A 427 9.80 -6.41 -18.42
C ALA A 427 10.34 -5.23 -17.60
N GLY A 428 11.60 -5.28 -17.16
CA GLY A 428 12.25 -4.17 -16.47
C GLY A 428 12.32 -2.90 -17.31
N ALA A 429 12.70 -3.01 -18.58
CA ALA A 429 12.70 -1.88 -19.51
C ALA A 429 11.28 -1.32 -19.74
N ALA A 430 10.29 -2.18 -19.98
CA ALA A 430 8.91 -1.78 -20.21
C ALA A 430 8.28 -1.09 -18.98
N LEU A 431 8.51 -1.60 -17.77
CA LEU A 431 8.07 -0.98 -16.53
C LEU A 431 8.75 0.38 -16.30
N ALA A 432 10.04 0.51 -16.63
CA ALA A 432 10.75 1.78 -16.51
C ALA A 432 10.25 2.83 -17.52
N LEU A 433 9.94 2.43 -18.76
CA LEU A 433 9.35 3.32 -19.74
C LEU A 433 7.93 3.73 -19.34
N SER A 434 7.11 2.76 -18.93
CA SER A 434 5.78 3.01 -18.37
C SER A 434 5.85 4.02 -17.21
N GLY A 435 6.73 3.79 -16.23
CA GLY A 435 7.00 4.72 -15.13
C GLY A 435 7.45 6.11 -15.60
N THR A 436 8.32 6.20 -16.59
CA THR A 436 8.75 7.48 -17.19
C THR A 436 7.55 8.26 -17.72
N LEU A 437 6.66 7.61 -18.47
CA LEU A 437 5.45 8.22 -19.03
C LEU A 437 4.45 8.64 -17.95
N VAL A 438 4.18 7.77 -16.96
CA VAL A 438 3.28 8.09 -15.85
C VAL A 438 3.80 9.27 -15.05
N GLN A 439 5.08 9.30 -14.70
CA GLN A 439 5.68 10.40 -13.94
C GLN A 439 5.71 11.72 -14.73
N ALA A 440 5.89 11.66 -16.05
CA ALA A 440 5.82 12.84 -16.90
C ALA A 440 4.40 13.43 -16.95
N VAL A 441 3.39 12.57 -17.15
CA VAL A 441 1.98 13.00 -17.23
C VAL A 441 1.45 13.47 -15.88
N THR A 442 1.74 12.73 -14.82
CA THR A 442 1.30 13.07 -13.46
C THR A 442 2.12 14.20 -12.87
N ARG A 443 3.32 14.49 -13.39
CA ARG A 443 4.29 15.41 -12.76
C ARG A 443 4.60 15.04 -11.31
N ASN A 444 4.51 13.77 -10.97
CA ASN A 444 4.82 13.26 -9.66
C ASN A 444 5.96 12.25 -9.77
N PRO A 445 7.15 12.51 -9.19
CA PRO A 445 8.29 11.60 -9.26
C PRO A 445 8.06 10.28 -8.50
N LEU A 446 7.02 10.20 -7.68
CA LEU A 446 6.62 8.99 -6.95
C LEU A 446 5.51 8.22 -7.66
N ALA A 447 5.01 8.71 -8.80
CA ALA A 447 4.02 7.95 -9.54
C ALA A 447 4.67 6.73 -10.20
N GLU A 448 3.96 5.62 -10.17
CA GLU A 448 4.34 4.38 -10.84
C GLU A 448 3.14 3.81 -11.59
N PRO A 449 3.34 2.87 -12.54
CA PRO A 449 2.26 2.30 -13.34
C PRO A 449 1.18 1.60 -12.51
N GLY A 450 1.52 1.09 -11.33
CA GLY A 450 0.57 0.48 -10.38
C GLY A 450 -0.54 1.45 -9.95
N VAL A 451 -0.25 2.75 -9.89
CA VAL A 451 -1.24 3.81 -9.59
C VAL A 451 -2.29 3.91 -10.70
N LEU A 452 -2.02 3.44 -11.92
CA LEU A 452 -3.04 3.38 -12.99
C LEU A 452 -3.91 2.11 -12.92
N GLY A 453 -3.81 1.34 -11.83
CA GLY A 453 -4.56 0.10 -11.65
C GLY A 453 -4.04 -1.09 -12.45
N VAL A 454 -2.86 -0.95 -13.10
CA VAL A 454 -2.28 -2.00 -13.95
C VAL A 454 -1.92 -3.22 -13.11
N SER A 455 -1.13 -3.06 -12.04
CA SER A 455 -0.69 -4.18 -11.21
C SER A 455 -1.85 -4.83 -10.47
N GLY A 456 -2.75 -4.03 -9.88
CA GLY A 456 -3.92 -4.54 -9.17
C GLY A 456 -4.92 -5.26 -10.07
N GLY A 457 -5.21 -4.71 -11.26
CA GLY A 457 -6.08 -5.35 -12.24
C GLY A 457 -5.47 -6.62 -12.82
N ALA A 458 -4.18 -6.62 -13.14
CA ALA A 458 -3.49 -7.81 -13.61
C ALA A 458 -3.44 -8.92 -12.55
N GLY A 459 -3.13 -8.55 -11.31
CA GLY A 459 -3.20 -9.45 -10.16
C GLY A 459 -4.58 -10.07 -9.99
N LEU A 460 -5.63 -9.25 -9.99
CA LEU A 460 -6.99 -9.75 -9.84
C LEU A 460 -7.38 -10.70 -10.98
N GLY A 461 -7.10 -10.34 -12.23
CA GLY A 461 -7.40 -11.18 -13.40
C GLY A 461 -6.65 -12.52 -13.38
N ALA A 462 -5.36 -12.49 -13.06
CA ALA A 462 -4.55 -13.71 -12.97
C ALA A 462 -4.99 -14.61 -11.81
N VAL A 463 -5.22 -14.04 -10.62
CA VAL A 463 -5.65 -14.79 -9.43
C VAL A 463 -7.01 -15.42 -9.67
N LEU A 464 -7.99 -14.68 -10.20
CA LEU A 464 -9.30 -15.23 -10.55
C LEU A 464 -9.18 -16.42 -11.51
N LEU A 465 -8.33 -16.35 -12.53
CA LEU A 465 -8.15 -17.47 -13.46
C LEU A 465 -7.47 -18.67 -12.79
N VAL A 466 -6.39 -18.42 -12.04
CA VAL A 466 -5.60 -19.48 -11.38
C VAL A 466 -6.42 -20.23 -10.33
N THR A 467 -7.37 -19.57 -9.67
CA THR A 467 -8.22 -20.21 -8.65
C THR A 467 -9.51 -20.80 -9.19
N SER A 468 -10.01 -20.35 -10.36
CA SER A 468 -11.25 -20.85 -10.95
C SER A 468 -11.07 -21.93 -12.02
N VAL A 469 -9.90 -21.97 -12.66
CA VAL A 469 -9.60 -22.90 -13.76
C VAL A 469 -8.46 -23.82 -13.33
N GLN A 470 -8.63 -25.13 -13.51
CA GLN A 470 -7.57 -26.10 -13.23
C GLN A 470 -6.49 -26.03 -14.31
N ALA A 471 -5.23 -25.84 -13.89
CA ALA A 471 -4.04 -25.84 -14.74
C ALA A 471 -4.14 -24.93 -15.99
N PRO A 472 -4.42 -23.62 -15.83
CA PRO A 472 -4.52 -22.71 -16.98
C PRO A 472 -3.17 -22.55 -17.66
N GLY A 473 -3.17 -22.55 -19.00
CA GLY A 473 -1.94 -22.32 -19.78
C GLY A 473 -1.37 -20.90 -19.61
N SER A 474 -0.08 -20.73 -19.88
CA SER A 474 0.63 -19.44 -19.69
C SER A 474 -0.04 -18.26 -20.40
N TRP A 475 -0.49 -18.47 -21.63
CA TRP A 475 -1.19 -17.48 -22.45
C TRP A 475 -2.57 -17.12 -21.90
N ALA A 476 -3.29 -18.06 -21.28
CA ALA A 476 -4.57 -17.79 -20.65
C ALA A 476 -4.38 -16.89 -19.41
N ILE A 477 -3.38 -17.20 -18.58
CA ILE A 477 -3.01 -16.36 -17.42
C ILE A 477 -2.57 -14.97 -17.89
N ALA A 478 -1.74 -14.88 -18.93
CA ALA A 478 -1.30 -13.62 -19.50
C ALA A 478 -2.47 -12.79 -20.06
N ALA A 479 -3.42 -13.43 -20.74
CA ALA A 479 -4.62 -12.77 -21.25
C ALA A 479 -5.54 -12.27 -20.13
N ALA A 480 -5.75 -13.08 -19.08
CA ALA A 480 -6.54 -12.68 -17.92
C ALA A 480 -5.89 -11.52 -17.15
N ALA A 481 -4.57 -11.55 -16.98
CA ALA A 481 -3.80 -10.46 -16.39
C ALA A 481 -3.90 -9.18 -17.23
N PHE A 482 -3.69 -9.27 -18.55
CA PHE A 482 -3.81 -8.12 -19.44
C PHE A 482 -5.24 -7.55 -19.46
N GLY A 483 -6.25 -8.42 -19.55
CA GLY A 483 -7.66 -8.04 -19.51
C GLY A 483 -8.04 -7.35 -18.19
N GLY A 484 -7.63 -7.93 -17.06
CA GLY A 484 -7.86 -7.34 -15.74
C GLY A 484 -7.21 -5.96 -15.60
N ALA A 485 -5.95 -5.80 -16.05
CA ALA A 485 -5.29 -4.50 -16.09
C ALA A 485 -6.05 -3.50 -16.97
N ALA A 486 -6.49 -3.90 -18.15
CA ALA A 486 -7.24 -3.04 -19.07
C ALA A 486 -8.58 -2.59 -18.46
N VAL A 487 -9.33 -3.47 -17.81
CA VAL A 487 -10.60 -3.13 -17.14
C VAL A 487 -10.35 -2.13 -16.01
N VAL A 488 -9.42 -2.42 -15.11
CA VAL A 488 -9.17 -1.56 -13.95
C VAL A 488 -8.59 -0.21 -14.38
N SER A 489 -7.65 -0.18 -15.33
CA SER A 489 -7.13 1.08 -15.88
C SER A 489 -8.22 1.89 -16.60
N SER A 490 -9.16 1.24 -17.28
CA SER A 490 -10.31 1.93 -17.90
C SER A 490 -11.22 2.58 -16.85
N ILE A 491 -11.43 1.93 -15.70
CA ILE A 491 -12.16 2.52 -14.56
C ILE A 491 -11.42 3.76 -14.05
N VAL A 492 -10.11 3.66 -13.80
CA VAL A 492 -9.30 4.80 -13.33
C VAL A 492 -9.36 5.96 -14.34
N PHE A 493 -9.19 5.68 -15.63
CA PHE A 493 -9.23 6.70 -16.67
C PHE A 493 -10.62 7.33 -16.84
N GLY A 494 -11.68 6.53 -16.80
CA GLY A 494 -13.06 7.03 -16.88
C GLY A 494 -13.40 7.96 -15.71
N LEU A 495 -12.97 7.62 -14.49
CA LEU A 495 -13.14 8.46 -13.30
C LEU A 495 -12.27 9.72 -13.37
N ALA A 496 -11.04 9.62 -13.88
CA ALA A 496 -10.12 10.75 -14.01
C ALA A 496 -10.50 11.73 -15.14
N ALA A 497 -11.15 11.24 -16.20
CA ALA A 497 -11.50 12.03 -17.39
C ALA A 497 -12.37 13.25 -17.07
N ARG A 498 -13.28 13.13 -16.09
CA ARG A 498 -14.15 14.23 -15.62
C ARG A 498 -13.37 15.43 -15.04
N GLY A 499 -12.08 15.26 -14.73
CA GLY A 499 -11.22 16.32 -14.20
C GLY A 499 -10.02 16.66 -15.08
N GLY A 500 -9.99 16.24 -16.35
CA GLY A 500 -8.88 16.53 -17.25
C GLY A 500 -7.55 15.83 -16.89
N PHE A 501 -7.61 14.72 -16.15
CA PHE A 501 -6.45 13.96 -15.67
C PHE A 501 -5.49 14.79 -14.80
N GLY A 502 -6.04 15.59 -13.89
CA GLY A 502 -5.22 16.33 -12.92
C GLY A 502 -4.42 15.41 -11.98
N GLN A 503 -3.28 15.91 -11.53
CA GLN A 503 -2.23 15.17 -10.83
C GLN A 503 -2.70 14.52 -9.52
N ASN A 504 -3.30 15.30 -8.61
CA ASN A 504 -3.69 14.79 -7.30
C ASN A 504 -4.88 13.84 -7.44
N ARG A 505 -5.82 14.17 -8.34
CA ARG A 505 -6.95 13.28 -8.65
C ARG A 505 -6.49 11.93 -9.17
N LEU A 506 -5.59 11.88 -10.15
CA LEU A 506 -5.15 10.60 -10.73
C LEU A 506 -4.42 9.73 -9.69
N VAL A 507 -3.57 10.33 -8.85
CA VAL A 507 -2.86 9.61 -7.79
C VAL A 507 -3.83 9.09 -6.72
N LEU A 508 -4.77 9.90 -6.24
CA LEU A 508 -5.74 9.48 -5.23
C LEU A 508 -6.70 8.40 -5.75
N LEU A 509 -7.18 8.53 -6.99
CA LEU A 509 -7.98 7.49 -7.67
C LEU A 509 -7.18 6.19 -7.75
N GLY A 510 -5.92 6.28 -8.14
CA GLY A 510 -5.03 5.13 -8.26
C GLY A 510 -4.81 4.39 -6.95
N VAL A 511 -4.49 5.10 -5.87
CA VAL A 511 -4.32 4.50 -4.53
C VAL A 511 -5.62 3.84 -4.05
N GLY A 512 -6.77 4.51 -4.23
CA GLY A 512 -8.07 3.97 -3.85
C GLY A 512 -8.45 2.69 -4.62
N VAL A 513 -8.26 2.70 -5.94
CA VAL A 513 -8.52 1.54 -6.80
C VAL A 513 -7.54 0.42 -6.52
N SER A 514 -6.25 0.70 -6.34
CA SER A 514 -5.23 -0.30 -5.99
C SER A 514 -5.58 -1.03 -4.69
N ALA A 515 -6.03 -0.29 -3.67
CA ALA A 515 -6.45 -0.87 -2.41
C ALA A 515 -7.70 -1.75 -2.56
N ALA A 516 -8.69 -1.29 -3.32
CA ALA A 516 -9.88 -2.08 -3.61
C ALA A 516 -9.52 -3.37 -4.36
N THR A 517 -8.66 -3.32 -5.38
CA THR A 517 -8.20 -4.52 -6.09
C THR A 517 -7.38 -5.45 -5.21
N ALA A 518 -6.53 -4.93 -4.32
CA ALA A 518 -5.78 -5.75 -3.38
C ALA A 518 -6.70 -6.49 -2.41
N ALA A 519 -7.73 -5.82 -1.90
CA ALA A 519 -8.73 -6.47 -1.05
C ALA A 519 -9.52 -7.55 -1.81
N LEU A 520 -9.89 -7.31 -3.07
CA LEU A 520 -10.55 -8.32 -3.90
C LEU A 520 -9.64 -9.52 -4.18
N ILE A 521 -8.35 -9.30 -4.45
CA ILE A 521 -7.36 -10.38 -4.59
C ILE A 521 -7.30 -11.21 -3.31
N SER A 522 -7.17 -10.56 -2.15
CA SER A 522 -7.14 -11.24 -0.85
C SER A 522 -8.43 -12.02 -0.59
N LEU A 523 -9.59 -11.46 -0.95
CA LEU A 523 -10.87 -12.15 -0.80
C LEU A 523 -10.90 -13.44 -1.63
N VAL A 524 -10.48 -13.37 -2.90
CA VAL A 524 -10.42 -14.54 -3.78
C VAL A 524 -9.47 -15.59 -3.20
N ILE A 525 -8.28 -15.19 -2.73
CA ILE A 525 -7.31 -16.12 -2.16
C ILE A 525 -7.85 -16.80 -0.90
N VAL A 526 -8.46 -16.02 0.02
CA VAL A 526 -8.97 -16.58 1.28
C VAL A 526 -10.12 -17.57 1.05
N LEU A 527 -10.95 -17.33 0.03
CA LEU A 527 -12.07 -18.20 -0.35
C LEU A 527 -11.65 -19.36 -1.28
N SER A 528 -10.36 -19.46 -1.65
CA SER A 528 -9.84 -20.50 -2.52
C SER A 528 -9.17 -21.61 -1.72
N ASP A 529 -8.97 -22.77 -2.36
CA ASP A 529 -8.23 -23.88 -1.77
C ASP A 529 -6.79 -23.46 -1.39
N PRO A 530 -6.23 -23.93 -0.26
CA PRO A 530 -4.86 -23.63 0.16
C PRO A 530 -3.79 -23.95 -0.90
N PHE A 531 -4.02 -24.94 -1.75
CA PHE A 531 -3.09 -25.27 -2.84
C PHE A 531 -3.05 -24.19 -3.91
N ASP A 532 -4.21 -23.66 -4.31
CA ASP A 532 -4.29 -22.57 -5.28
C ASP A 532 -3.85 -21.24 -4.68
N THR A 533 -3.92 -21.07 -3.35
CA THR A 533 -3.33 -19.94 -2.63
C THR A 533 -1.82 -19.83 -2.90
N THR A 534 -1.07 -20.93 -2.82
CA THR A 534 0.38 -20.90 -3.06
C THR A 534 0.70 -20.51 -4.51
N ARG A 535 -0.11 -20.98 -5.47
CA ARG A 535 0.02 -20.61 -6.89
C ARG A 535 -0.27 -19.12 -7.11
N ALA A 536 -1.34 -18.61 -6.51
CA ALA A 536 -1.72 -17.20 -6.57
C ALA A 536 -0.63 -16.30 -5.96
N LEU A 537 -0.14 -16.62 -4.76
CA LEU A 537 0.95 -15.88 -4.11
C LEU A 537 2.24 -15.93 -4.93
N THR A 538 2.56 -17.08 -5.55
CA THR A 538 3.74 -17.22 -6.41
C THR A 538 3.64 -16.30 -7.63
N TRP A 539 2.45 -16.18 -8.23
CA TRP A 539 2.24 -15.27 -9.36
C TRP A 539 2.33 -13.79 -8.94
N LEU A 540 1.68 -13.43 -7.82
CA LEU A 540 1.69 -12.07 -7.25
C LEU A 540 3.09 -11.62 -6.79
N SER A 541 3.97 -12.56 -6.45
CA SER A 541 5.36 -12.26 -6.08
C SER A 541 6.21 -11.67 -7.22
N GLY A 542 5.71 -11.73 -8.46
CA GLY A 542 6.43 -11.31 -9.65
C GLY A 542 7.55 -12.29 -9.99
N SER A 543 7.23 -13.32 -10.78
CA SER A 543 8.20 -14.34 -11.19
C SER A 543 8.31 -14.49 -12.70
N THR A 544 9.56 -14.57 -13.16
CA THR A 544 9.97 -14.92 -14.53
C THR A 544 10.19 -16.42 -14.68
N TYR A 545 9.89 -17.21 -13.65
CA TYR A 545 9.95 -18.67 -13.68
C TYR A 545 8.96 -19.25 -14.70
N GLY A 546 9.36 -20.33 -15.36
CA GLY A 546 8.51 -21.07 -16.30
C GLY A 546 8.18 -20.35 -17.60
N ARG A 547 8.90 -19.27 -17.95
CA ARG A 547 8.68 -18.52 -19.20
C ARG A 547 9.38 -19.15 -20.38
N THR A 548 8.71 -19.09 -21.53
CA THR A 548 9.20 -19.57 -22.82
C THR A 548 9.40 -18.39 -23.78
N MET A 549 10.18 -18.57 -24.87
CA MET A 549 10.42 -17.47 -25.83
C MET A 549 9.14 -16.86 -26.41
N PRO A 550 8.08 -17.63 -26.74
CA PRO A 550 6.80 -17.07 -27.17
C PRO A 550 6.17 -16.09 -26.16
N ASP A 551 6.32 -16.33 -24.85
CA ASP A 551 5.78 -15.45 -23.80
C ASP A 551 6.49 -14.08 -23.78
N VAL A 552 7.70 -13.99 -24.33
CA VAL A 552 8.56 -12.79 -24.33
C VAL A 552 8.22 -11.86 -25.50
N VAL A 553 7.75 -12.40 -26.62
CA VAL A 553 7.49 -11.65 -27.86
C VAL A 553 6.51 -10.48 -27.67
N PRO A 554 5.36 -10.63 -26.97
CA PRO A 554 4.43 -9.52 -26.78
C PRO A 554 5.06 -8.31 -26.08
N VAL A 555 5.88 -8.54 -25.05
CA VAL A 555 6.56 -7.46 -24.32
C VAL A 555 7.59 -6.78 -25.21
N ALA A 556 8.36 -7.56 -25.99
CA ALA A 556 9.34 -7.01 -26.93
C ALA A 556 8.68 -6.08 -27.96
N LEU A 557 7.56 -6.51 -28.55
CA LEU A 557 6.83 -5.73 -29.55
C LEU A 557 6.23 -4.46 -28.96
N VAL A 558 5.54 -4.56 -27.82
CA VAL A 558 4.93 -3.39 -27.16
C VAL A 558 6.00 -2.42 -26.65
N LEU A 559 7.13 -2.92 -26.16
CA LEU A 559 8.28 -2.10 -25.80
C LEU A 559 8.85 -1.36 -27.01
N ALA A 560 9.07 -2.03 -28.13
CA ALA A 560 9.57 -1.41 -29.36
C ALA A 560 8.64 -0.28 -29.84
N VAL A 561 7.34 -0.54 -29.87
CA VAL A 561 6.31 0.48 -30.20
C VAL A 561 6.35 1.63 -29.19
N GLY A 562 6.45 1.33 -27.90
CA GLY A 562 6.52 2.34 -26.84
C GLY A 562 7.74 3.23 -26.93
N VAL A 563 8.92 2.67 -27.23
CA VAL A 563 10.14 3.43 -27.46
C VAL A 563 10.00 4.30 -28.70
N ALA A 564 9.50 3.76 -29.82
CA ALA A 564 9.28 4.53 -31.04
C ALA A 564 8.34 5.71 -30.80
N ALA A 565 7.22 5.50 -30.10
CA ALA A 565 6.26 6.53 -29.75
C ALA A 565 6.85 7.59 -28.81
N ALA A 566 7.60 7.18 -27.78
CA ALA A 566 8.26 8.10 -26.85
C ALA A 566 9.32 8.97 -27.55
N VAL A 567 10.07 8.40 -28.50
CA VAL A 567 11.07 9.14 -29.30
C VAL A 567 10.39 10.10 -30.28
N ALA A 568 9.35 9.65 -30.98
CA ALA A 568 8.60 10.47 -31.93
C ALA A 568 7.93 11.68 -31.24
N ARG A 569 7.32 11.45 -30.07
CA ARG A 569 6.58 12.47 -29.30
C ARG A 569 7.39 13.06 -28.13
N ARG A 570 8.72 12.98 -28.17
CA ARG A 570 9.61 13.45 -27.08
C ARG A 570 9.39 14.91 -26.68
N LYS A 571 9.11 15.79 -27.65
CA LYS A 571 8.87 17.22 -27.40
C LYS A 571 7.55 17.42 -26.64
N GLU A 572 6.51 16.71 -27.04
CA GLU A 572 5.23 16.73 -26.34
C GLU A 572 5.38 16.20 -24.90
N LEU A 573 6.17 15.14 -24.72
CA LEU A 573 6.44 14.57 -23.40
C LEU A 573 7.21 15.55 -22.49
N ASP A 574 8.20 16.27 -23.04
CA ASP A 574 8.90 17.35 -22.33
C ASP A 574 7.93 18.48 -21.94
N LEU A 575 7.03 18.88 -22.83
CA LEU A 575 6.02 19.92 -22.56
C LEU A 575 5.03 19.50 -21.47
N VAL A 576 4.46 18.30 -21.55
CA VAL A 576 3.50 17.79 -20.55
C VAL A 576 4.11 17.75 -19.13
N ALA A 577 5.42 17.55 -19.03
CA ALA A 577 6.15 17.49 -17.77
C ALA A 577 6.55 18.87 -17.18
N LEU A 578 6.31 19.98 -17.89
CA LEU A 578 6.60 21.35 -17.41
C LEU A 578 5.54 21.84 -16.42
N ASP A 579 4.35 22.14 -16.93
CA ASP A 579 3.23 22.70 -16.16
C ASP A 579 1.88 22.46 -16.88
N GLU A 580 0.80 23.10 -16.43
CA GLU A 580 -0.56 22.92 -16.97
C GLU A 580 -0.87 23.87 -18.15
N ASP A 581 -0.15 24.99 -18.26
CA ASP A 581 -0.54 26.14 -19.08
C ASP A 581 0.37 26.30 -20.29
N THR A 582 1.70 26.14 -20.13
CA THR A 582 2.71 26.19 -21.17
C THR A 582 2.39 25.26 -22.35
N PRO A 583 1.99 23.98 -22.15
CA PRO A 583 1.61 23.12 -23.28
C PRO A 583 0.41 23.65 -24.05
N LYS A 584 -0.60 24.19 -23.34
CA LYS A 584 -1.82 24.74 -23.95
C LYS A 584 -1.52 25.98 -24.77
N LEU A 585 -0.66 26.87 -24.26
CA LEU A 585 -0.19 28.07 -24.97
C LEU A 585 0.57 27.72 -26.26
N LEU A 586 1.28 26.60 -26.27
CA LEU A 586 1.99 26.08 -27.45
C LEU A 586 1.10 25.25 -28.39
N GLY A 587 -0.22 25.25 -28.20
CA GLY A 587 -1.19 24.57 -29.07
C GLY A 587 -1.33 23.06 -28.85
N LEU A 588 -0.75 22.51 -27.78
CA LEU A 588 -0.83 21.09 -27.47
C LEU A 588 -2.15 20.76 -26.76
N GLY A 589 -2.92 19.84 -27.36
CA GLY A 589 -4.14 19.30 -26.76
C GLY A 589 -3.85 18.44 -25.53
N LEU A 590 -3.62 19.08 -24.36
CA LEU A 590 -3.06 18.47 -23.16
C LEU A 590 -3.78 17.17 -22.75
N THR A 591 -5.10 17.17 -22.73
CA THR A 591 -5.90 15.98 -22.36
C THR A 591 -5.66 14.79 -23.29
N ARG A 592 -5.59 15.02 -24.61
CA ARG A 592 -5.35 13.96 -25.60
C ARG A 592 -3.92 13.43 -25.53
N ALA A 593 -2.96 14.33 -25.33
CA ALA A 593 -1.56 13.95 -25.14
C ALA A 593 -1.38 13.10 -23.88
N ARG A 594 -1.95 13.55 -22.74
CA ARG A 594 -1.95 12.79 -21.48
C ARG A 594 -2.58 11.42 -21.65
N LEU A 595 -3.78 11.35 -22.23
CA LEU A 595 -4.46 10.07 -22.47
C LEU A 595 -3.61 9.14 -23.33
N GLY A 596 -3.01 9.63 -24.42
CA GLY A 596 -2.14 8.83 -25.27
C GLY A 596 -0.93 8.24 -24.54
N PHE A 597 -0.23 9.04 -23.73
CA PHE A 597 0.89 8.56 -22.93
C PHE A 597 0.47 7.61 -21.80
N LEU A 598 -0.69 7.85 -21.17
CA LEU A 598 -1.24 6.97 -20.14
C LEU A 598 -1.67 5.61 -20.71
N VAL A 599 -2.32 5.59 -21.87
CA VAL A 599 -2.68 4.36 -22.58
C VAL A 599 -1.41 3.57 -22.93
N LEU A 600 -0.39 4.24 -23.47
CA LEU A 600 0.89 3.60 -23.77
C LEU A 600 1.57 3.04 -22.52
N ALA A 601 1.54 3.79 -21.41
CA ALA A 601 2.07 3.33 -20.13
C ALA A 601 1.33 2.09 -19.62
N VAL A 602 0.00 2.06 -19.73
CA VAL A 602 -0.82 0.89 -19.37
C VAL A 602 -0.48 -0.31 -20.24
N LEU A 603 -0.35 -0.14 -21.56
CA LEU A 603 0.04 -1.24 -22.46
C LEU A 603 1.41 -1.82 -22.11
N LEU A 604 2.41 -0.95 -21.88
CA LEU A 604 3.75 -1.36 -21.48
C LEU A 604 3.75 -2.08 -20.11
N GLY A 605 3.02 -1.53 -19.14
CA GLY A 605 2.92 -2.10 -17.80
C GLY A 605 2.17 -3.43 -17.80
N ALA A 606 1.01 -3.50 -18.46
CA ALA A 606 0.17 -4.69 -18.50
C ALA A 606 0.86 -5.85 -19.21
N THR A 607 1.56 -5.59 -20.33
CA THR A 607 2.33 -6.65 -21.01
C THR A 607 3.53 -7.11 -20.18
N ALA A 608 4.26 -6.19 -19.54
CA ALA A 608 5.35 -6.55 -18.63
C ALA A 608 4.86 -7.41 -17.44
N VAL A 609 3.74 -7.03 -16.82
CA VAL A 609 3.14 -7.77 -15.71
C VAL A 609 2.59 -9.12 -16.15
N ALA A 610 1.98 -9.21 -17.34
CA ALA A 610 1.55 -10.50 -17.89
C ALA A 610 2.73 -11.47 -18.11
N ALA A 611 3.89 -10.97 -18.51
CA ALA A 611 5.08 -11.78 -18.78
C ALA A 611 5.96 -12.09 -17.55
N ALA A 612 5.95 -11.25 -16.52
CA ALA A 612 6.86 -11.39 -15.37
C ALA A 612 6.15 -11.37 -14.00
N GLY A 613 4.82 -11.31 -13.98
CA GLY A 613 4.02 -11.09 -12.77
C GLY A 613 4.14 -9.64 -12.26
N THR A 614 3.56 -9.38 -11.08
CA THR A 614 3.56 -8.03 -10.49
C THR A 614 4.92 -7.66 -9.93
N ILE A 615 5.59 -6.68 -10.56
CA ILE A 615 6.88 -6.15 -10.13
C ILE A 615 6.72 -4.68 -9.76
N GLY A 616 6.89 -4.35 -8.48
CA GLY A 616 6.87 -2.98 -7.95
C GLY A 616 8.23 -2.27 -8.07
N PHE A 617 8.29 -0.99 -7.66
CA PHE A 617 9.49 -0.14 -7.59
C PHE A 617 10.20 0.20 -8.90
N VAL A 618 10.23 -0.67 -9.91
CA VAL A 618 11.00 -0.45 -11.16
C VAL A 618 10.54 0.85 -11.84
N GLY A 619 9.23 1.01 -11.99
CA GLY A 619 8.63 2.20 -12.60
C GLY A 619 8.77 3.47 -11.76
N LEU A 620 9.18 3.36 -10.49
CA LEU A 620 9.46 4.50 -9.61
C LEU A 620 10.96 4.86 -9.64
N VAL A 621 11.82 3.88 -9.37
CA VAL A 621 13.25 4.05 -9.12
C VAL A 621 14.03 4.33 -10.41
N ALA A 622 13.80 3.55 -11.48
CA ALA A 622 14.56 3.68 -12.72
C ALA A 622 14.43 5.07 -13.39
N PRO A 623 13.22 5.63 -13.61
CA PRO A 623 13.10 6.97 -14.18
C PRO A 623 13.61 8.08 -13.24
N HIS A 624 13.46 7.91 -11.93
CA HIS A 624 14.00 8.88 -10.96
C HIS A 624 15.53 8.91 -10.99
N ALA A 625 16.17 7.73 -10.94
CA ALA A 625 17.62 7.59 -11.06
C ALA A 625 18.13 8.10 -12.42
N ALA A 626 17.41 7.82 -13.51
CA ALA A 626 17.75 8.35 -14.83
C ALA A 626 17.77 9.89 -14.84
N ARG A 627 16.76 10.55 -14.24
CA ARG A 627 16.75 12.02 -14.15
C ARG A 627 17.89 12.58 -13.31
N ALA A 628 18.25 11.89 -12.23
CA ALA A 628 19.39 12.28 -11.40
C ALA A 628 20.74 12.17 -12.13
N LEU A 629 20.88 11.19 -13.05
CA LEU A 629 22.11 10.97 -13.82
C LEU A 629 22.22 11.87 -15.05
N VAL A 630 21.14 12.06 -15.81
CA VAL A 630 21.19 12.67 -17.16
C VAL A 630 20.30 13.91 -17.35
N GLY A 631 19.65 14.38 -16.27
CA GLY A 631 18.78 15.56 -16.27
C GLY A 631 17.34 15.26 -16.71
N ARG A 632 16.55 16.29 -17.03
CA ARG A 632 15.09 16.16 -17.22
C ARG A 632 14.63 15.88 -18.66
N ARG A 633 15.48 16.10 -19.68
CA ARG A 633 15.07 15.98 -21.09
C ARG A 633 14.77 14.52 -21.41
N HIS A 634 13.56 14.21 -21.88
CA HIS A 634 13.12 12.84 -22.10
C HIS A 634 13.94 12.10 -23.16
N VAL A 635 14.54 12.83 -24.12
CA VAL A 635 15.48 12.24 -25.09
C VAL A 635 16.68 11.55 -24.42
N ARG A 636 17.07 11.97 -23.21
CA ARG A 636 18.14 11.36 -22.41
C ARG A 636 17.59 10.43 -21.34
N VAL A 637 16.48 10.80 -20.70
CA VAL A 637 15.88 10.02 -19.62
C VAL A 637 15.38 8.66 -20.12
N VAL A 638 14.71 8.60 -21.27
CA VAL A 638 14.14 7.36 -21.83
C VAL A 638 15.20 6.25 -21.99
N PRO A 639 16.31 6.46 -22.72
CA PRO A 639 17.30 5.38 -22.89
C PRO A 639 17.95 4.96 -21.56
N VAL A 640 18.23 5.91 -20.66
CA VAL A 640 18.85 5.60 -19.36
C VAL A 640 17.87 4.88 -18.45
N ALA A 641 16.60 5.25 -18.44
CA ALA A 641 15.55 4.59 -17.66
C ALA A 641 15.34 3.16 -18.15
N LEU A 642 15.32 2.91 -19.46
CA LEU A 642 15.24 1.56 -20.04
C LEU A 642 16.39 0.67 -19.56
N LEU A 643 17.63 1.17 -19.64
CA LEU A 643 18.83 0.43 -19.20
C LEU A 643 18.80 0.15 -17.69
N LEU A 644 18.46 1.15 -16.87
CA LEU A 644 18.34 0.99 -15.42
C LEU A 644 17.22 0.02 -15.04
N GLY A 645 16.07 0.08 -15.73
CA GLY A 645 14.96 -0.84 -15.51
C GLY A 645 15.33 -2.28 -15.81
N ALA A 646 15.96 -2.52 -16.97
CA ALA A 646 16.46 -3.83 -17.37
C ALA A 646 17.51 -4.36 -16.39
N LEU A 647 18.45 -3.51 -15.96
CA LEU A 647 19.45 -3.86 -14.95
C LEU A 647 18.83 -4.22 -13.61
N LEU A 648 17.87 -3.44 -13.13
CA LEU A 648 17.28 -3.64 -11.82
C LEU A 648 16.50 -4.97 -11.74
N VAL A 649 15.66 -5.26 -12.74
CA VAL A 649 14.93 -6.53 -12.78
C VAL A 649 15.85 -7.71 -13.12
N GLY A 650 16.82 -7.54 -14.02
CA GLY A 650 17.79 -8.57 -14.36
C GLY A 650 18.68 -8.98 -13.17
N LEU A 651 19.16 -8.01 -12.39
CA LEU A 651 19.91 -8.26 -11.16
C LEU A 651 19.03 -8.91 -10.08
N ALA A 652 17.78 -8.46 -9.94
CA ALA A 652 16.85 -9.05 -8.98
C ALA A 652 16.51 -10.52 -9.33
N ASP A 653 16.29 -10.83 -10.61
CA ASP A 653 16.10 -12.21 -11.08
C ASP A 653 17.35 -13.07 -10.84
N LEU A 654 18.53 -12.53 -11.17
CA LEU A 654 19.80 -13.23 -10.94
C LEU A 654 20.02 -13.53 -9.45
N ALA A 655 19.81 -12.55 -8.59
CA ALA A 655 19.92 -12.71 -7.14
C ALA A 655 18.88 -13.73 -6.63
N GLY A 656 17.63 -13.61 -7.09
CA GLY A 656 16.54 -14.51 -6.71
C GLY A 656 16.79 -15.98 -7.07
N ARG A 657 17.56 -16.25 -8.13
CA ARG A 657 17.97 -17.61 -8.52
C ARG A 657 19.23 -18.14 -7.85
N THR A 658 20.07 -17.27 -7.29
CA THR A 658 21.42 -17.66 -6.82
C THR A 658 21.57 -17.66 -5.31
N VAL A 659 20.92 -16.76 -4.58
CA VAL A 659 21.15 -16.56 -3.14
C VAL A 659 20.69 -17.76 -2.30
N ILE A 660 19.62 -18.44 -2.72
CA ILE A 660 19.02 -19.58 -1.98
C ILE A 660 18.87 -20.84 -2.83
N ALA A 661 19.70 -21.00 -3.87
CA ALA A 661 19.64 -22.16 -4.76
C ALA A 661 19.70 -23.49 -3.95
N PRO A 662 18.91 -24.53 -4.31
CA PRO A 662 18.07 -24.65 -5.51
C PRO A 662 16.69 -23.97 -5.41
N ALA A 663 16.30 -23.49 -4.23
CA ALA A 663 15.09 -22.67 -4.10
C ALA A 663 15.28 -21.31 -4.80
N GLN A 664 14.17 -20.64 -5.13
CA GLN A 664 14.21 -19.40 -5.90
C GLN A 664 13.15 -18.43 -5.38
N LEU A 665 13.50 -17.15 -5.38
CA LEU A 665 12.56 -16.07 -5.09
C LEU A 665 12.15 -15.35 -6.38
N GLY A 666 10.91 -14.85 -6.39
CA GLY A 666 10.42 -13.99 -7.45
C GLY A 666 11.28 -12.73 -7.61
N ALA A 667 11.46 -12.29 -8.86
CA ALA A 667 12.18 -11.06 -9.16
C ALA A 667 11.48 -9.85 -8.51
N GLY A 668 10.14 -9.83 -8.44
CA GLY A 668 9.37 -8.77 -7.78
C GLY A 668 9.76 -8.59 -6.31
N LEU A 669 9.73 -9.68 -5.54
CA LEU A 669 10.19 -9.66 -4.13
C LEU A 669 11.62 -9.16 -4.00
N MET A 670 12.53 -9.66 -4.84
CA MET A 670 13.93 -9.24 -4.81
C MET A 670 14.12 -7.76 -5.15
N THR A 671 13.35 -7.21 -6.11
CA THR A 671 13.41 -5.78 -6.41
C THR A 671 12.98 -4.91 -5.23
N ALA A 672 12.00 -5.34 -4.44
CA ALA A 672 11.56 -4.61 -3.25
C ALA A 672 12.60 -4.69 -2.12
N VAL A 673 13.16 -5.88 -1.86
CA VAL A 673 14.22 -6.08 -0.84
C VAL A 673 15.47 -5.24 -1.16
N ILE A 674 15.84 -5.13 -2.43
CA ILE A 674 16.99 -4.30 -2.87
C ILE A 674 16.62 -2.81 -2.92
N GLY A 675 15.40 -2.48 -3.36
CA GLY A 675 14.92 -1.12 -3.55
C GLY A 675 14.76 -0.33 -2.26
N THR A 676 14.28 -0.97 -1.18
CA THR A 676 14.02 -0.30 0.11
C THR A 676 15.30 0.29 0.74
N PRO A 677 16.42 -0.43 0.89
CA PRO A 677 17.68 0.14 1.39
C PRO A 677 18.22 1.28 0.52
N TYR A 678 18.12 1.16 -0.80
CA TYR A 678 18.54 2.22 -1.73
C TYR A 678 17.71 3.49 -1.55
N PHE A 679 16.39 3.35 -1.42
CA PHE A 679 15.50 4.48 -1.17
C PHE A 679 15.83 5.19 0.14
N PHE A 680 16.16 4.44 1.19
CA PHE A 680 16.63 5.01 2.45
C PHE A 680 17.95 5.75 2.31
N TYR A 681 18.92 5.18 1.59
CA TYR A 681 20.18 5.85 1.31
C TYR A 681 19.96 7.21 0.62
N LEU A 682 19.08 7.28 -0.38
CA LEU A 682 18.71 8.53 -1.04
C LEU A 682 18.02 9.53 -0.09
N LEU A 683 17.11 9.05 0.76
CA LEU A 683 16.41 9.89 1.73
C LEU A 683 17.38 10.47 2.77
N VAL A 684 18.40 9.72 3.18
CA VAL A 684 19.45 10.20 4.09
C VAL A 684 20.37 11.17 3.38
N ARG A 685 20.73 10.93 2.12
CA ARG A 685 21.65 11.79 1.36
C ARG A 685 21.05 13.18 1.08
N THR A 686 19.76 13.24 0.75
CA THR A 686 19.00 14.51 0.57
C THR A 686 18.78 15.28 1.88
N ARG A 687 19.27 14.79 3.02
CA ARG A 687 19.34 15.56 4.28
C ARG A 687 20.50 16.55 4.31
N ARG A 688 21.56 16.28 3.54
CA ARG A 688 22.74 17.13 3.37
C ARG A 688 22.55 18.01 2.14
#